data_AF-A0A482VV57-F1
#
_entry.id   AF-A0A482VV57-F1
#
_cell.length_a   1.000
_cell.length_b   1.000
_cell.length_c   1.000
_cell.angle_alpha   90.00
_cell.angle_beta   90.00
_cell.angle_gamma   90.00
#
_symmetry.space_group_name_H-M   'P 1'
#
loop_
_entity.id
_entity.type
_entity.pdbx_description
1 polymer ?
#
loop_
_entity_poly.entity_id
_entity_poly.type
_entity_poly.pdbx_seq_one_letter_code
_entity_poly.pdbx_strand_id
1 'polypeptide(L)'
;MKPYIQEQNEIREDYKIKKKSSAVRDVLCSKTAKGLLFVSFFAIAVPLLMYYFVIDEGSYEADDDHTCLVNKTYRIQCGNSNNVTIDYCDQINCCYDNSAKICFHYLPSKYYYFQETNEEVYKPSLTKTPFGSNLFENIAVTVNELDENSIQIILHDPNVKTASNEVGSNKNYILKRNDTPMSVEIYRNETGELLLTTAKGPTIISENYWEWSFQLTEQYLFGLGQILIDLDENSTLTKVIYGNNLDHNTLPVFMAYNNGKYHGLIVRHSGPLEVTVLPSKLVSLKSLAGSQIVLELCIGPTPKDVIRQQRKKQTNFVDLWSLGVHICREGDSLSLNEILEEYEQEAATYDFRYESDCLHQNLIMALRKENIKENINLTQAIAKLKAQSKHFILSLPPQILVNSSIYEDSKNLSVFYEYSKDLYQGHYLNTDVIYPYFGHEFIGTFIEKLFLEIKSYLKEHFPTDLLLNHNWPSDESFKMKRIDNFQYLSKDLIEAMSSTLPWNVTGGNELQIIHHNDYGAQQLKSVVEGLKSNVNDTVLEEILIMTASHNFDESNPIIIQNYDISWNNFKSAITKTLSNSIFGDYLLSIPVCGSTDNYDTSVHESLCMRWYLMASTAPFFRISSDYPRRDPNSLNSQTASKTAKLSIDIRYKLQYYFYTVLNNFEPLMRPMFYDFSDDNTTFGLDEQYMVGKSILVAHPTIPYQSQLSIYLPKSVEVWYEFWGGLAYHQNSTKNGWITINIVETEWIGYIAHGSVIPTREIKADNSSVLKLIVALKLNENTADGSLLIGSDIFAFKSTEKRLTIEKREKLDLQKIISTEAFILDEILIYQMGTNPRSIQQIVCLVVITASATIESTTRMPISDEAIEATLNDRRYLLRQLKCALGEATCDPVGRRLKSLAPLVLRGSCPQCTVEEMRQIQKVLAFVQKNYPKEWNKILQQYAG
;
A
#
# COMPACT_ATOMS: atom_id res chain seq x y z
N MET A 1 18.26 -62.09 52.69
CA MET A 1 17.13 -61.75 53.58
C MET A 1 16.58 -60.34 53.27
N LYS A 2 16.26 -60.07 52.00
CA LYS A 2 15.70 -58.80 51.51
C LYS A 2 14.62 -58.90 50.40
N PRO A 3 14.17 -60.07 49.90
CA PRO A 3 12.99 -60.10 49.02
C PRO A 3 11.65 -60.35 49.72
N TYR A 4 11.61 -60.84 50.98
CA TYR A 4 10.36 -61.32 51.59
C TYR A 4 9.47 -60.24 52.23
N ILE A 5 9.97 -59.00 52.39
CA ILE A 5 9.20 -57.90 53.01
C ILE A 5 8.55 -56.99 51.96
N GLN A 6 9.03 -57.00 50.71
CA GLN A 6 8.51 -56.15 49.64
C GLN A 6 7.21 -56.73 49.04
N GLU A 7 7.11 -58.05 48.94
CA GLU A 7 5.95 -58.76 48.39
C GLU A 7 4.70 -58.63 49.27
N GLN A 8 4.85 -58.60 50.60
CA GLN A 8 3.69 -58.41 51.50
C GLN A 8 3.15 -56.97 51.52
N ASN A 9 3.99 -55.97 51.24
CA ASN A 9 3.53 -54.57 51.17
C ASN A 9 2.83 -54.26 49.84
N GLU A 10 3.29 -54.82 48.71
CA GLU A 10 2.60 -54.72 47.42
C GLU A 10 1.23 -55.42 47.45
N ILE A 11 1.12 -56.60 48.06
CA ILE A 11 -0.16 -57.31 48.20
C ILE A 11 -1.14 -56.49 49.08
N ARG A 12 -0.65 -55.77 50.08
CA ARG A 12 -1.49 -54.96 50.97
C ARG A 12 -1.94 -53.63 50.34
N GLU A 13 -1.13 -53.05 49.45
CA GLU A 13 -1.55 -51.90 48.64
C GLU A 13 -2.53 -52.30 47.54
N ASP A 14 -2.29 -53.41 46.83
CA ASP A 14 -3.18 -53.89 45.77
C ASP A 14 -4.57 -54.29 46.32
N TYR A 15 -4.63 -54.83 47.55
CA TYR A 15 -5.91 -55.08 48.24
C TYR A 15 -6.63 -53.79 48.66
N LYS A 16 -5.91 -52.72 49.03
CA LYS A 16 -6.51 -51.40 49.34
C LYS A 16 -7.02 -50.70 48.09
N ILE A 17 -6.32 -50.81 46.97
CA ILE A 17 -6.71 -50.23 45.67
C ILE A 17 -7.95 -50.96 45.11
N LYS A 18 -7.97 -52.30 45.15
CA LYS A 18 -9.15 -53.09 44.75
C LYS A 18 -10.39 -52.80 45.58
N LYS A 19 -10.26 -52.56 46.90
CA LYS A 19 -11.40 -52.22 47.76
C LYS A 19 -11.94 -50.79 47.53
N LYS A 20 -11.07 -49.83 47.18
CA LYS A 20 -11.48 -48.47 46.77
C LYS A 20 -12.18 -48.46 45.41
N SER A 21 -11.70 -49.27 44.46
CA SER A 21 -12.31 -49.44 43.13
C SER A 21 -13.73 -50.03 43.20
N SER A 22 -13.96 -51.03 44.06
CA SER A 22 -15.29 -51.62 44.29
C SER A 22 -16.29 -50.62 44.88
N ALA A 23 -15.89 -49.82 45.88
CA ALA A 23 -16.78 -48.83 46.50
C ALA A 23 -17.18 -47.70 45.53
N VAL A 24 -16.26 -47.24 44.69
CA VAL A 24 -16.55 -46.22 43.65
C VAL A 24 -17.47 -46.80 42.57
N ARG A 25 -17.28 -48.08 42.19
CA ARG A 25 -18.14 -48.77 41.22
C ARG A 25 -19.55 -48.98 41.74
N ASP A 26 -19.72 -49.26 43.03
CA ASP A 26 -21.02 -49.44 43.67
C ASP A 26 -21.77 -48.10 43.86
N VAL A 27 -21.05 -47.00 44.13
CA VAL A 27 -21.63 -45.64 44.16
C VAL A 27 -22.08 -45.24 42.75
N LEU A 28 -21.23 -45.37 41.73
CA LEU A 28 -21.55 -45.03 40.33
C LEU A 28 -22.65 -45.91 39.71
N CYS A 29 -22.85 -47.14 40.23
CA CYS A 29 -23.91 -48.04 39.76
C CYS A 29 -25.24 -47.92 40.52
N SER A 30 -25.32 -47.11 41.58
CA SER A 30 -26.58 -46.86 42.28
C SER A 30 -27.55 -46.07 41.39
N LYS A 31 -28.86 -46.40 41.46
CA LYS A 31 -29.90 -45.69 40.68
C LYS A 31 -29.90 -44.18 40.94
N THR A 32 -29.53 -43.76 42.14
CA THR A 32 -29.41 -42.35 42.55
C THR A 32 -28.19 -41.65 41.94
N ALA A 33 -27.02 -42.29 41.89
CA ALA A 33 -25.83 -41.70 41.25
C ALA A 33 -25.93 -41.65 39.73
N LYS A 34 -26.57 -42.65 39.10
CA LYS A 34 -26.88 -42.60 37.65
C LYS A 34 -27.84 -41.46 37.34
N GLY A 35 -28.85 -41.23 38.19
CA GLY A 35 -29.73 -40.07 38.08
C GLY A 35 -28.99 -38.74 38.24
N LEU A 36 -28.12 -38.62 39.25
CA LEU A 36 -27.31 -37.41 39.48
C LEU A 36 -26.31 -37.14 38.36
N LEU A 37 -25.63 -38.16 37.82
CA LEU A 37 -24.74 -38.02 36.66
C LEU A 37 -25.50 -37.68 35.38
N PHE A 38 -26.70 -38.24 35.18
CA PHE A 38 -27.53 -37.90 34.04
C PHE A 38 -28.03 -36.45 34.12
N VAL A 39 -28.44 -36.00 35.31
CA VAL A 39 -28.87 -34.62 35.56
C VAL A 39 -27.70 -33.65 35.45
N SER A 40 -26.52 -33.97 35.97
CA SER A 40 -25.34 -33.09 35.87
C SER A 40 -24.73 -33.09 34.47
N PHE A 41 -24.77 -34.20 33.74
CA PHE A 41 -24.44 -34.23 32.31
C PHE A 41 -25.41 -33.34 31.52
N PHE A 42 -26.73 -33.44 31.74
CA PHE A 42 -27.69 -32.53 31.09
C PHE A 42 -27.51 -31.07 31.53
N ALA A 43 -27.24 -30.80 32.81
CA ALA A 43 -27.06 -29.44 33.32
C ALA A 43 -25.77 -28.76 32.81
N ILE A 44 -24.82 -29.51 32.25
CA ILE A 44 -23.57 -28.98 31.65
C ILE A 44 -23.64 -29.06 30.12
N ALA A 45 -24.08 -30.20 29.58
CA ALA A 45 -24.18 -30.43 28.15
C ALA A 45 -25.30 -29.62 27.50
N VAL A 46 -26.45 -29.40 28.15
CA VAL A 46 -27.51 -28.56 27.56
C VAL A 46 -27.10 -27.09 27.49
N PRO A 47 -26.50 -26.46 28.52
CA PRO A 47 -25.98 -25.10 28.37
C PRO A 47 -24.80 -25.00 27.40
N LEU A 48 -23.92 -26.02 27.33
CA LEU A 48 -22.83 -26.04 26.34
C LEU A 48 -23.35 -26.24 24.92
N LEU A 49 -24.35 -27.10 24.70
CA LEU A 49 -24.99 -27.29 23.41
C LEU A 49 -25.83 -26.07 23.05
N MET A 50 -26.57 -25.46 23.98
CA MET A 50 -27.24 -24.17 23.75
C MET A 50 -26.22 -23.08 23.44
N TYR A 51 -25.10 -23.00 24.15
CA TYR A 51 -24.03 -22.06 23.82
C TYR A 51 -23.48 -22.32 22.41
N TYR A 52 -23.22 -23.57 22.05
CA TYR A 52 -22.69 -23.93 20.74
C TYR A 52 -23.71 -23.69 19.61
N PHE A 53 -24.98 -24.07 19.80
CA PHE A 53 -26.05 -23.91 18.80
C PHE A 53 -26.61 -22.48 18.71
N VAL A 54 -26.54 -21.68 19.79
CA VAL A 54 -27.08 -20.30 19.80
C VAL A 54 -25.99 -19.26 19.45
N ILE A 55 -24.70 -19.55 19.69
CA ILE A 55 -23.66 -18.51 19.69
C ILE A 55 -22.53 -18.76 18.67
N ASP A 56 -22.22 -20.00 18.23
CA ASP A 56 -20.91 -20.27 17.60
C ASP A 56 -20.90 -20.68 16.11
N GLU A 57 -22.01 -21.06 15.48
CA GLU A 57 -22.00 -21.36 14.02
C GLU A 57 -23.14 -20.63 13.30
N GLY A 58 -22.79 -19.46 12.75
CA GLY A 58 -23.72 -18.57 12.06
C GLY A 58 -24.14 -19.06 10.68
N SER A 59 -25.12 -19.97 10.64
CA SER A 59 -26.04 -20.13 9.51
C SER A 59 -27.47 -19.95 10.01
N TYR A 60 -28.26 -19.12 9.33
CA TYR A 60 -29.64 -18.80 9.73
C TYR A 60 -30.53 -20.05 9.83
N GLU A 61 -31.01 -20.37 11.03
CA GLU A 61 -32.25 -21.15 11.22
C GLU A 61 -33.38 -20.18 11.61
N ALA A 62 -34.53 -20.32 10.96
CA ALA A 62 -35.63 -19.37 10.93
C ALA A 62 -36.56 -19.44 12.17
N ASP A 63 -36.03 -19.20 13.38
CA ASP A 63 -36.85 -18.98 14.57
C ASP A 63 -36.62 -17.58 15.18
N ASP A 64 -37.72 -16.90 15.52
CA ASP A 64 -37.95 -15.48 15.87
C ASP A 64 -37.18 -14.90 17.11
N ASP A 65 -36.06 -15.49 17.53
CA ASP A 65 -35.39 -15.11 18.78
C ASP A 65 -34.43 -13.91 18.63
N HIS A 66 -34.97 -12.74 18.24
CA HIS A 66 -34.24 -11.48 18.33
C HIS A 66 -33.76 -11.24 19.77
N THR A 67 -32.45 -11.33 20.01
CA THR A 67 -31.88 -11.25 21.37
C THR A 67 -31.02 -10.00 21.59
N CYS A 68 -31.11 -9.44 22.81
CA CYS A 68 -30.19 -8.41 23.30
C CYS A 68 -28.92 -9.00 23.93
N LEU A 69 -28.81 -10.34 24.01
CA LEU A 69 -27.61 -11.05 24.49
C LEU A 69 -26.51 -11.10 23.42
N VAL A 70 -26.21 -9.95 22.81
CA VAL A 70 -25.18 -9.80 21.79
C VAL A 70 -23.83 -9.57 22.47
N ASN A 71 -22.82 -10.35 22.06
CA ASN A 71 -21.44 -10.13 22.50
C ASN A 71 -21.00 -8.70 22.15
N LYS A 72 -20.28 -8.02 23.06
CA LYS A 72 -19.83 -6.64 22.88
C LYS A 72 -19.08 -6.43 21.57
N THR A 73 -18.31 -7.42 21.15
CA THR A 73 -17.52 -7.37 19.90
C THR A 73 -18.37 -7.32 18.63
N TYR A 74 -19.65 -7.71 18.68
CA TYR A 74 -20.60 -7.70 17.57
C TYR A 74 -21.64 -6.56 17.65
N ARG A 75 -21.57 -5.69 18.66
CA ARG A 75 -22.56 -4.64 18.87
C ARG A 75 -22.39 -3.51 17.85
N ILE A 76 -23.20 -3.54 16.79
CA ILE A 76 -23.36 -2.41 15.86
C ILE A 76 -24.21 -1.34 16.54
N GLN A 77 -23.69 -0.10 16.60
CA GLN A 77 -24.41 1.04 17.16
C GLN A 77 -25.72 1.30 16.39
N CYS A 78 -26.82 1.46 17.13
CA CYS A 78 -28.14 1.76 16.57
C CYS A 78 -28.63 3.15 16.98
N GLY A 79 -29.10 3.95 16.03
CA GLY A 79 -29.68 5.27 16.32
C GLY A 79 -28.66 6.29 16.89
N ASN A 80 -29.18 7.31 17.58
CA ASN A 80 -28.36 8.40 18.11
C ASN A 80 -27.51 7.97 19.31
N SER A 81 -26.31 8.53 19.44
CA SER A 81 -25.37 8.27 20.54
C SER A 81 -25.48 9.23 21.72
N ASN A 82 -26.20 10.35 21.58
CA ASN A 82 -26.24 11.40 22.60
C ASN A 82 -27.40 11.22 23.58
N ASN A 83 -27.10 11.18 24.88
CA ASN A 83 -28.08 11.11 25.98
C ASN A 83 -29.11 9.98 25.83
N VAL A 84 -28.61 8.79 25.50
CA VAL A 84 -29.40 7.59 25.24
C VAL A 84 -29.99 7.00 26.53
N THR A 85 -31.29 6.72 26.53
CA THR A 85 -32.00 6.00 27.60
C THR A 85 -32.44 4.61 27.13
N ILE A 86 -32.75 3.73 28.09
CA ILE A 86 -33.30 2.39 27.81
C ILE A 86 -34.58 2.50 26.98
N ASP A 87 -35.53 3.33 27.44
CA ASP A 87 -36.80 3.55 26.76
C ASP A 87 -36.63 4.06 25.32
N TYR A 88 -35.63 4.90 25.08
CA TYR A 88 -35.32 5.38 23.72
C TYR A 88 -34.85 4.22 22.82
N CYS A 89 -33.93 3.37 23.28
CA CYS A 89 -33.47 2.22 22.49
C CYS A 89 -34.62 1.26 22.17
N ASP A 90 -35.49 0.99 23.14
CA ASP A 90 -36.64 0.11 22.97
C ASP A 90 -37.63 0.68 21.94
N GLN A 91 -37.88 2.00 21.96
CA GLN A 91 -38.74 2.69 20.99
C GLN A 91 -38.23 2.62 19.55
N ILE A 92 -36.92 2.59 19.36
CA ILE A 92 -36.28 2.46 18.04
C ILE A 92 -35.94 1.00 17.71
N ASN A 93 -36.57 0.02 18.37
CA ASN A 93 -36.35 -1.41 18.11
C ASN A 93 -34.87 -1.83 18.22
N CYS A 94 -34.17 -1.32 19.22
CA CYS A 94 -32.78 -1.66 19.53
C CYS A 94 -32.58 -2.00 21.02
N CYS A 95 -31.41 -2.52 21.36
CA CYS A 95 -31.03 -2.92 22.71
C CYS A 95 -30.17 -1.84 23.38
N TYR A 96 -30.21 -1.74 24.71
CA TYR A 96 -29.39 -0.79 25.48
C TYR A 96 -28.25 -1.48 26.23
N ASP A 97 -27.03 -0.96 26.09
CA ASP A 97 -25.89 -1.34 26.92
C ASP A 97 -25.73 -0.37 28.09
N ASN A 98 -26.05 -0.82 29.31
CA ASN A 98 -25.94 0.01 30.51
C ASN A 98 -24.50 0.40 30.88
N SER A 99 -23.50 -0.40 30.48
CA SER A 99 -22.09 -0.11 30.78
C SER A 99 -21.52 0.94 29.85
N ALA A 100 -21.77 0.79 28.54
CA ALA A 100 -21.30 1.72 27.52
C ALA A 100 -22.24 2.92 27.28
N LYS A 101 -23.48 2.85 27.77
CA LYS A 101 -24.56 3.84 27.56
C LYS A 101 -24.85 4.11 26.08
N ILE A 102 -24.87 3.05 25.28
CA ILE A 102 -25.16 3.10 23.84
C ILE A 102 -26.36 2.21 23.50
N CYS A 103 -27.09 2.55 22.44
CA CYS A 103 -28.00 1.62 21.80
C CYS A 103 -27.22 0.76 20.78
N PHE A 104 -27.58 -0.51 20.64
CA PHE A 104 -27.04 -1.41 19.64
C PHE A 104 -28.13 -2.28 19.01
N HIS A 105 -27.90 -2.76 17.80
CA HIS A 105 -28.85 -3.63 17.09
C HIS A 105 -29.01 -4.99 17.76
N TYR A 106 -30.22 -5.55 17.71
CA TYR A 106 -30.44 -6.98 17.95
C TYR A 106 -29.57 -7.79 16.99
N LEU A 107 -29.22 -9.02 17.38
CA LEU A 107 -28.64 -10.00 16.45
C LEU A 107 -29.50 -11.27 16.53
N PRO A 108 -30.26 -11.62 15.47
CA PRO A 108 -30.39 -10.89 14.20
C PRO A 108 -31.10 -9.53 14.35
N SER A 109 -30.76 -8.57 13.49
CA SER A 109 -31.35 -7.22 13.54
C SER A 109 -32.84 -7.26 13.23
N LYS A 110 -33.63 -6.42 13.91
CA LYS A 110 -35.03 -6.17 13.54
C LYS A 110 -35.18 -5.35 12.26
N TYR A 111 -34.11 -4.69 11.83
CA TYR A 111 -34.03 -3.96 10.58
C TYR A 111 -33.47 -4.86 9.49
N TYR A 112 -34.37 -5.47 8.71
CA TYR A 112 -34.04 -6.34 7.60
C TYR A 112 -35.06 -6.16 6.47
N TYR A 113 -34.78 -6.78 5.33
CA TYR A 113 -35.69 -6.82 4.20
C TYR A 113 -36.09 -8.27 3.91
N PHE A 114 -37.28 -8.49 3.36
CA PHE A 114 -37.78 -9.81 3.01
C PHE A 114 -38.51 -9.79 1.67
N GLN A 115 -38.57 -10.94 1.01
CA GLN A 115 -39.25 -11.10 -0.27
C GLN A 115 -40.69 -11.57 -0.07
N GLU A 116 -41.68 -10.83 -0.59
CA GLU A 116 -43.11 -11.16 -0.46
C GLU A 116 -43.65 -11.92 -1.70
N THR A 117 -43.05 -11.73 -2.88
CA THR A 117 -43.45 -12.31 -4.17
C THR A 117 -42.25 -12.90 -4.93
N ASN A 118 -42.45 -13.72 -5.97
CA ASN A 118 -41.36 -14.25 -6.80
C ASN A 118 -40.59 -13.16 -7.64
N GLU A 119 -40.78 -11.87 -7.37
CA GLU A 119 -40.04 -10.77 -8.01
C GLU A 119 -38.76 -10.47 -7.21
N GLU A 120 -37.65 -10.06 -7.84
CA GLU A 120 -36.38 -9.70 -7.17
C GLU A 120 -36.45 -8.36 -6.39
N VAL A 121 -37.58 -8.09 -5.75
CA VAL A 121 -37.87 -6.89 -4.98
C VAL A 121 -38.13 -7.26 -3.52
N TYR A 122 -37.46 -6.57 -2.60
CA TYR A 122 -37.57 -6.81 -1.17
C TYR A 122 -38.21 -5.64 -0.44
N LYS A 123 -39.01 -5.95 0.58
CA LYS A 123 -39.72 -4.99 1.43
C LYS A 123 -39.13 -4.97 2.84
N PRO A 124 -39.15 -3.81 3.52
CA PRO A 124 -38.56 -3.70 4.85
C PRO A 124 -39.46 -4.34 5.92
N SER A 125 -38.86 -4.92 6.95
CA SER A 125 -39.55 -5.47 8.13
C SER A 125 -40.21 -4.38 8.99
N LEU A 126 -39.67 -3.16 8.93
CA LEU A 126 -40.14 -1.97 9.66
C LEU A 126 -40.40 -0.84 8.67
N THR A 127 -41.16 0.17 9.08
CA THR A 127 -41.48 1.31 8.19
C THR A 127 -40.56 2.52 8.40
N LYS A 128 -39.88 2.59 9.54
CA LYS A 128 -39.04 3.71 9.92
C LYS A 128 -37.63 3.28 10.29
N THR A 129 -36.64 4.13 10.01
CA THR A 129 -35.25 3.98 10.45
C THR A 129 -35.11 4.20 11.96
N PRO A 130 -33.96 3.83 12.56
CA PRO A 130 -33.64 4.21 13.95
C PRO A 130 -33.62 5.73 14.21
N PHE A 131 -33.56 6.54 13.15
CA PHE A 131 -33.56 8.01 13.20
C PHE A 131 -34.96 8.61 12.93
N GLY A 132 -35.97 7.78 12.66
CA GLY A 132 -37.38 8.17 12.56
C GLY A 132 -37.89 8.50 11.15
N SER A 133 -37.03 8.46 10.14
CA SER A 133 -37.38 8.63 8.72
C SER A 133 -38.00 7.38 8.12
N ASN A 134 -38.68 7.52 6.98
CA ASN A 134 -39.27 6.37 6.30
C ASN A 134 -38.20 5.56 5.57
N LEU A 135 -38.29 4.24 5.69
CA LEU A 135 -37.51 3.29 4.89
C LEU A 135 -38.07 3.25 3.46
N PHE A 136 -37.20 2.92 2.49
CA PHE A 136 -37.64 2.63 1.13
C PHE A 136 -38.58 1.43 1.12
N GLU A 137 -39.72 1.59 0.44
CA GLU A 137 -40.74 0.53 0.34
C GLU A 137 -40.21 -0.71 -0.38
N ASN A 138 -39.32 -0.50 -1.36
CA ASN A 138 -38.78 -1.54 -2.22
C ASN A 138 -37.28 -1.32 -2.43
N ILE A 139 -36.49 -2.38 -2.31
CA ILE A 139 -35.08 -2.43 -2.70
C ILE A 139 -34.86 -3.63 -3.63
N ALA A 140 -33.76 -3.62 -4.37
CA ALA A 140 -33.35 -4.75 -5.20
C ALA A 140 -31.94 -5.22 -4.82
N VAL A 141 -31.71 -6.53 -4.89
CA VAL A 141 -30.39 -7.15 -4.73
C VAL A 141 -30.09 -7.98 -5.96
N THR A 142 -29.18 -7.48 -6.79
CA THR A 142 -28.74 -8.17 -8.00
C THR A 142 -27.42 -8.89 -7.72
N VAL A 143 -27.32 -10.15 -8.14
CA VAL A 143 -26.05 -10.89 -8.13
C VAL A 143 -25.57 -11.06 -9.57
N ASN A 144 -24.35 -10.61 -9.84
CA ASN A 144 -23.70 -10.68 -11.13
C ASN A 144 -22.46 -11.56 -11.01
N GLU A 145 -22.50 -12.72 -11.67
CA GLU A 145 -21.38 -13.64 -11.71
C GLU A 145 -20.40 -13.17 -12.78
N LEU A 146 -19.23 -12.68 -12.38
CA LEU A 146 -18.29 -12.04 -13.29
C LEU A 146 -17.46 -13.08 -14.06
N ASP A 147 -16.95 -14.08 -13.35
CA ASP A 147 -16.24 -15.24 -13.91
C ASP A 147 -16.20 -16.42 -12.91
N GLU A 148 -15.33 -17.41 -13.16
CA GLU A 148 -15.13 -18.59 -12.31
C GLU A 148 -14.57 -18.27 -10.91
N ASN A 149 -13.97 -17.10 -10.71
CA ASN A 149 -13.24 -16.69 -9.51
C ASN A 149 -13.72 -15.35 -8.91
N SER A 150 -14.68 -14.69 -9.54
CA SER A 150 -15.20 -13.39 -9.08
C SER A 150 -16.72 -13.29 -9.20
N ILE A 151 -17.36 -12.75 -8.17
CA ILE A 151 -18.80 -12.54 -8.08
C ILE A 151 -19.09 -11.16 -7.47
N GLN A 152 -20.17 -10.52 -7.92
CA GLN A 152 -20.58 -9.20 -7.49
C GLN A 152 -22.01 -9.22 -6.93
N ILE A 153 -22.22 -8.60 -5.78
CA ILE A 153 -23.53 -8.45 -5.11
C ILE A 153 -23.83 -6.96 -5.05
N ILE A 154 -24.97 -6.55 -5.58
CA ILE A 154 -25.33 -5.14 -5.74
C ILE A 154 -26.62 -4.91 -4.97
N LEU A 155 -26.55 -4.10 -3.93
CA LEU A 155 -27.71 -3.54 -3.24
C LEU A 155 -28.05 -2.20 -3.89
N HIS A 156 -29.25 -2.04 -4.46
CA HIS A 156 -29.60 -0.85 -5.21
C HIS A 156 -31.10 -0.49 -5.17
N ASP A 157 -31.42 0.73 -5.62
CA ASP A 157 -32.79 1.14 -5.90
C ASP A 157 -33.38 0.29 -7.05
N PRO A 158 -34.62 -0.23 -6.94
CA PRO A 158 -35.25 -1.08 -7.97
C PRO A 158 -35.34 -0.43 -9.37
N ASN A 159 -35.33 0.89 -9.45
CA ASN A 159 -35.40 1.62 -10.73
C ASN A 159 -34.05 1.66 -11.47
N VAL A 160 -32.95 1.34 -10.78
CA VAL A 160 -31.63 1.25 -11.39
C VAL A 160 -31.53 -0.04 -12.19
N LYS A 161 -31.29 0.08 -13.50
CA LYS A 161 -31.10 -1.07 -14.38
C LYS A 161 -29.72 -1.68 -14.14
N THR A 162 -29.70 -2.86 -13.56
CA THR A 162 -28.49 -3.66 -13.35
C THR A 162 -28.57 -4.92 -14.20
N ALA A 163 -27.52 -5.24 -14.95
CA ALA A 163 -27.48 -6.48 -15.72
C ALA A 163 -27.04 -7.65 -14.81
N SER A 164 -27.84 -8.71 -14.76
CA SER A 164 -27.42 -10.00 -14.21
C SER A 164 -26.76 -10.82 -15.32
N ASN A 165 -25.54 -11.27 -15.09
CA ASN A 165 -24.90 -12.28 -15.93
C ASN A 165 -24.78 -13.58 -15.14
N GLU A 166 -25.04 -14.69 -15.82
CA GLU A 166 -24.77 -16.03 -15.30
C GLU A 166 -23.54 -16.60 -15.99
N VAL A 167 -22.57 -17.06 -15.20
CA VAL A 167 -21.41 -17.80 -15.71
C VAL A 167 -21.77 -19.29 -15.77
N GLY A 168 -21.22 -20.02 -16.75
CA GLY A 168 -21.45 -21.45 -16.92
C GLY A 168 -21.05 -22.33 -15.73
N SER A 169 -21.15 -23.65 -15.88
CA SER A 169 -21.14 -24.64 -14.79
C SER A 169 -19.83 -24.85 -14.02
N ASN A 170 -18.75 -24.11 -14.30
CA ASN A 170 -17.42 -24.34 -13.72
C ASN A 170 -16.97 -23.20 -12.80
N LYS A 171 -17.65 -23.02 -11.65
CA LYS A 171 -17.41 -21.94 -10.69
C LYS A 171 -16.60 -22.45 -9.50
N ASN A 172 -15.69 -21.64 -8.97
CA ASN A 172 -14.95 -21.94 -7.74
C ASN A 172 -15.69 -21.50 -6.47
N TYR A 173 -16.95 -21.08 -6.62
CA TYR A 173 -17.82 -20.64 -5.54
C TYR A 173 -19.25 -21.20 -5.67
N ILE A 174 -19.97 -21.20 -4.56
CA ILE A 174 -21.39 -21.55 -4.45
C ILE A 174 -22.11 -20.36 -3.83
N LEU A 175 -23.13 -19.86 -4.52
CA LEU A 175 -24.01 -18.80 -4.06
C LEU A 175 -25.22 -19.42 -3.33
N LYS A 176 -25.50 -18.96 -2.11
CA LYS A 176 -26.76 -19.20 -1.41
C LYS A 176 -27.43 -17.86 -1.12
N ARG A 177 -28.71 -17.74 -1.45
CA ARG A 177 -29.56 -16.60 -1.10
C ARG A 177 -30.62 -17.06 -0.13
N ASN A 178 -30.91 -16.24 0.88
CA ASN A 178 -32.05 -16.40 1.75
C ASN A 178 -32.99 -15.22 1.53
N ASP A 179 -34.30 -15.49 1.48
CA ASP A 179 -35.29 -14.49 1.12
C ASP A 179 -35.89 -13.79 2.35
N THR A 180 -35.83 -14.43 3.53
CA THR A 180 -36.38 -13.90 4.78
C THR A 180 -35.54 -14.35 5.99
N PRO A 181 -34.78 -13.44 6.62
CA PRO A 181 -34.39 -12.13 6.10
C PRO A 181 -33.48 -12.27 4.88
N MET A 182 -33.53 -11.27 4.01
CA MET A 182 -32.70 -11.18 2.82
C MET A 182 -31.22 -11.23 3.19
N SER A 183 -30.53 -12.24 2.70
CA SER A 183 -29.08 -12.36 2.87
C SER A 183 -28.44 -13.13 1.71
N VAL A 184 -27.16 -12.84 1.49
CA VAL A 184 -26.33 -13.51 0.50
C VAL A 184 -25.13 -14.12 1.19
N GLU A 185 -24.88 -15.39 0.90
CA GLU A 185 -23.73 -16.13 1.38
C GLU A 185 -22.98 -16.77 0.21
N ILE A 186 -21.67 -16.64 0.23
CA ILE A 186 -20.79 -17.22 -0.78
C ILE A 186 -19.87 -18.23 -0.11
N TYR A 187 -19.81 -19.43 -0.68
CA TYR A 187 -18.97 -20.52 -0.20
C TYR A 187 -17.92 -20.89 -1.25
N ARG A 188 -16.76 -21.35 -0.81
CA ARG A 188 -15.74 -21.95 -1.68
C ARG A 188 -16.22 -23.32 -2.16
N ASN A 189 -16.28 -23.53 -3.47
CA ASN A 189 -16.81 -24.78 -4.04
C ASN A 189 -15.97 -26.01 -3.64
N GLU A 190 -14.64 -25.87 -3.64
CA GLU A 190 -13.71 -26.96 -3.33
C GLU A 190 -13.84 -27.50 -1.90
N THR A 191 -14.06 -26.63 -0.91
CA THR A 191 -14.00 -26.98 0.52
C THR A 191 -15.34 -26.89 1.24
N GLY A 192 -16.34 -26.22 0.66
CA GLY A 192 -17.60 -25.87 1.33
C GLY A 192 -17.45 -24.79 2.41
N GLU A 193 -16.30 -24.12 2.48
CA GLU A 193 -16.01 -23.05 3.43
C GLU A 193 -16.81 -21.78 3.11
N LEU A 194 -17.43 -21.15 4.12
CA LEU A 194 -18.04 -19.82 3.97
C LEU A 194 -16.95 -18.78 3.69
N LEU A 195 -17.16 -17.88 2.74
CA LEU A 195 -16.23 -16.80 2.39
C LEU A 195 -16.79 -15.43 2.76
N LEU A 196 -18.07 -15.20 2.48
CA LEU A 196 -18.76 -13.93 2.71
C LEU A 196 -20.18 -14.22 3.17
N THR A 197 -20.64 -13.49 4.18
CA THR A 197 -22.05 -13.45 4.59
C THR A 197 -22.50 -12.02 4.81
N THR A 198 -23.70 -11.68 4.32
CA THR A 198 -24.38 -10.41 4.59
C THR A 198 -25.52 -10.57 5.60
N ALA A 199 -25.62 -11.75 6.23
CA ALA A 199 -26.73 -12.09 7.11
C ALA A 199 -26.62 -11.44 8.51
N LYS A 200 -25.43 -10.96 8.87
CA LYS A 200 -25.13 -10.38 10.19
C LYS A 200 -25.26 -8.86 10.13
N GLY A 201 -26.10 -8.30 10.99
CA GLY A 201 -26.28 -6.85 11.13
C GLY A 201 -27.55 -6.31 10.46
N PRO A 202 -27.76 -4.98 10.50
CA PRO A 202 -28.92 -4.35 9.89
C PRO A 202 -28.77 -4.18 8.37
N THR A 203 -29.91 -4.17 7.69
CA THR A 203 -30.05 -3.57 6.35
C THR A 203 -31.10 -2.47 6.44
N ILE A 204 -30.68 -1.22 6.29
CA ILE A 204 -31.52 -0.01 6.47
C ILE A 204 -31.31 0.86 5.25
N ILE A 205 -32.35 1.11 4.47
CA ILE A 205 -32.24 1.92 3.25
C ILE A 205 -33.32 3.00 3.27
N SER A 206 -32.88 4.26 3.16
CA SER A 206 -33.72 5.45 3.12
C SER A 206 -33.10 6.50 2.20
N GLU A 207 -33.77 7.64 2.02
CA GLU A 207 -33.33 8.70 1.09
C GLU A 207 -31.90 9.19 1.36
N ASN A 208 -31.53 9.42 2.63
CA ASN A 208 -30.24 10.01 3.03
C ASN A 208 -29.50 9.16 4.08
N TYR A 209 -29.84 7.87 4.20
CA TYR A 209 -29.14 6.94 5.09
C TYR A 209 -29.28 5.50 4.60
N TRP A 210 -28.14 4.91 4.25
CA TRP A 210 -27.99 3.52 3.87
C TRP A 210 -27.06 2.85 4.87
N GLU A 211 -27.49 1.75 5.47
CA GLU A 211 -26.65 0.91 6.31
C GLU A 211 -26.76 -0.55 5.86
N TRP A 212 -25.62 -1.17 5.60
CA TRP A 212 -25.53 -2.57 5.24
C TRP A 212 -24.29 -3.20 5.85
N SER A 213 -24.37 -4.48 6.22
CA SER A 213 -23.30 -5.15 6.95
C SER A 213 -22.88 -6.44 6.25
N PHE A 214 -21.59 -6.75 6.33
CA PHE A 214 -21.04 -8.00 5.84
C PHE A 214 -19.91 -8.49 6.73
N GLN A 215 -19.65 -9.80 6.67
CA GLN A 215 -18.51 -10.42 7.31
C GLN A 215 -17.82 -11.36 6.31
N LEU A 216 -16.51 -11.24 6.19
CA LEU A 216 -15.67 -12.26 5.54
C LEU A 216 -15.37 -13.36 6.54
N THR A 217 -15.05 -14.59 6.12
CA THR A 217 -14.63 -15.63 7.07
C THR A 217 -13.11 -15.57 7.23
N GLU A 218 -12.62 -15.33 8.44
CA GLU A 218 -11.24 -14.90 8.64
C GLU A 218 -10.63 -15.38 9.95
N GLN A 219 -9.32 -15.66 9.90
CA GLN A 219 -8.43 -15.65 11.07
C GLN A 219 -7.68 -14.32 11.16
N TYR A 220 -7.35 -13.73 10.00
CA TYR A 220 -6.71 -12.42 9.89
C TYR A 220 -7.37 -11.63 8.77
N LEU A 221 -7.55 -10.32 9.01
CA LEU A 221 -8.17 -9.39 8.07
C LEU A 221 -7.18 -8.27 7.73
N PHE A 222 -7.15 -7.88 6.46
CA PHE A 222 -6.28 -6.87 5.88
C PHE A 222 -7.14 -5.89 5.08
N GLY A 223 -6.74 -4.61 4.98
CA GLY A 223 -7.52 -3.62 4.22
C GLY A 223 -7.55 -2.24 4.86
N LEU A 224 -8.29 -1.31 4.23
CA LEU A 224 -8.54 0.04 4.75
C LEU A 224 -7.26 0.82 5.11
N GLY A 225 -6.21 0.65 4.31
CA GLY A 225 -4.91 1.29 4.54
C GLY A 225 -4.04 0.60 5.60
N GLN A 226 -4.42 -0.59 6.07
CA GLN A 226 -3.68 -1.39 7.04
C GLN A 226 -3.19 -2.70 6.43
N ILE A 227 -1.96 -3.10 6.80
CA ILE A 227 -1.39 -4.40 6.44
C ILE A 227 -1.84 -5.53 7.36
N LEU A 228 -2.49 -5.20 8.49
CA LEU A 228 -3.18 -6.12 9.40
C LEU A 228 -4.18 -5.30 10.23
N ILE A 229 -5.45 -5.69 10.21
CA ILE A 229 -6.49 -5.13 11.07
C ILE A 229 -6.53 -6.00 12.33
N ASP A 230 -5.77 -5.61 13.34
CA ASP A 230 -5.78 -6.22 14.67
C ASP A 230 -6.49 -5.27 15.65
N LEU A 231 -7.57 -5.74 16.29
CA LEU A 231 -8.46 -4.89 17.08
C LEU A 231 -8.69 -5.53 18.45
N ASP A 232 -8.49 -4.75 19.50
CA ASP A 232 -8.89 -5.10 20.86
C ASP A 232 -10.42 -5.11 21.00
N GLU A 233 -10.94 -5.81 22.01
CA GLU A 233 -12.38 -5.96 22.28
C GLU A 233 -13.17 -4.64 22.40
N ASN A 234 -12.50 -3.55 22.74
CA ASN A 234 -13.12 -2.22 22.92
C ASN A 234 -12.76 -1.23 21.82
N SER A 235 -12.12 -1.69 20.73
CA SER A 235 -11.64 -0.83 19.65
C SER A 235 -12.36 -1.10 18.34
N THR A 236 -12.65 -0.05 17.58
CA THR A 236 -13.21 -0.14 16.23
C THR A 236 -12.31 0.61 15.27
N LEU A 237 -12.19 0.12 14.05
CA LEU A 237 -11.54 0.86 12.96
C LEU A 237 -12.62 1.50 12.11
N THR A 238 -12.68 2.82 12.09
CA THR A 238 -13.60 3.58 11.24
C THR A 238 -12.80 4.37 10.20
N LYS A 239 -13.21 4.28 8.94
CA LYS A 239 -12.65 5.03 7.81
C LYS A 239 -13.77 5.60 6.97
N VAL A 240 -13.65 6.89 6.62
CA VAL A 240 -14.58 7.55 5.70
C VAL A 240 -13.96 7.54 4.31
N ILE A 241 -14.67 6.93 3.37
CA ILE A 241 -14.38 6.90 1.95
C ILE A 241 -15.12 8.06 1.32
N TYR A 242 -14.46 9.21 1.32
CA TYR A 242 -14.94 10.45 0.72
C TYR A 242 -13.70 11.25 0.31
N GLY A 243 -13.43 11.42 -0.98
CA GLY A 243 -12.22 12.12 -1.41
C GLY A 243 -12.10 13.51 -0.76
N ASN A 244 -11.04 13.79 -0.01
CA ASN A 244 -10.89 15.08 0.70
C ASN A 244 -9.42 15.43 0.95
N ASN A 245 -9.17 16.60 1.53
CA ASN A 245 -7.82 17.10 1.79
C ASN A 245 -7.04 16.34 2.90
N LEU A 246 -7.72 15.54 3.73
CA LEU A 246 -7.12 14.75 4.82
C LEU A 246 -6.82 13.30 4.40
N ASP A 247 -7.75 12.65 3.68
CA ASP A 247 -7.61 11.25 3.25
C ASP A 247 -8.39 10.97 1.94
N HIS A 248 -7.75 11.16 0.79
CA HIS A 248 -8.35 10.96 -0.55
C HIS A 248 -8.02 9.63 -1.24
N ASN A 249 -7.34 8.70 -0.56
CA ASN A 249 -6.78 7.49 -1.18
C ASN A 249 -6.78 6.27 -0.25
N THR A 250 -7.66 6.27 0.76
CA THR A 250 -8.01 5.03 1.44
C THR A 250 -9.00 4.26 0.58
N LEU A 251 -8.60 3.04 0.18
CA LEU A 251 -9.43 2.16 -0.63
C LEU A 251 -10.30 1.24 0.26
N PRO A 252 -11.60 1.09 -0.03
CA PRO A 252 -12.49 0.17 0.68
C PRO A 252 -12.35 -1.27 0.17
N VAL A 253 -11.12 -1.78 0.26
CA VAL A 253 -10.75 -3.13 -0.17
C VAL A 253 -10.25 -3.92 1.02
N PHE A 254 -10.66 -5.19 1.07
CA PHE A 254 -10.32 -6.15 2.11
C PHE A 254 -9.68 -7.39 1.52
N MET A 255 -8.81 -8.01 2.31
CA MET A 255 -8.33 -9.37 2.06
C MET A 255 -8.39 -10.13 3.38
N ALA A 256 -8.93 -11.34 3.34
CA ALA A 256 -9.06 -12.21 4.49
C ALA A 256 -8.22 -13.46 4.29
N TYR A 257 -7.55 -13.89 5.35
CA TYR A 257 -6.86 -15.17 5.43
C TYR A 257 -7.62 -16.11 6.35
N ASN A 258 -7.89 -17.32 5.89
CA ASN A 258 -8.43 -18.39 6.71
C ASN A 258 -7.89 -19.75 6.24
N ASN A 259 -7.47 -20.61 7.18
CA ASN A 259 -7.05 -21.98 6.90
C ASN A 259 -6.03 -22.13 5.72
N GLY A 260 -5.06 -21.23 5.62
CA GLY A 260 -4.04 -21.26 4.57
C GLY A 260 -4.49 -20.72 3.21
N LYS A 261 -5.73 -20.21 3.09
CA LYS A 261 -6.29 -19.63 1.87
C LYS A 261 -6.69 -18.18 2.07
N TYR A 262 -6.62 -17.42 0.99
CA TYR A 262 -7.01 -16.02 0.92
C TYR A 262 -8.26 -15.84 0.05
N HIS A 263 -9.00 -14.78 0.33
CA HIS A 263 -10.03 -14.22 -0.55
C HIS A 263 -10.07 -12.70 -0.31
N GLY A 264 -10.62 -11.95 -1.26
CA GLY A 264 -10.66 -10.49 -1.19
C GLY A 264 -12.03 -9.93 -1.53
N LEU A 265 -12.29 -8.71 -1.06
CA LEU A 265 -13.54 -8.01 -1.29
C LEU A 265 -13.28 -6.55 -1.63
N ILE A 266 -13.91 -6.04 -2.67
CA ILE A 266 -13.93 -4.62 -3.02
C ILE A 266 -15.34 -4.09 -2.73
N VAL A 267 -15.45 -2.98 -2.00
CA VAL A 267 -16.70 -2.25 -1.84
C VAL A 267 -16.70 -1.06 -2.79
N ARG A 268 -17.66 -0.95 -3.72
CA ARG A 268 -17.76 0.21 -4.62
C ARG A 268 -18.98 1.05 -4.26
N HIS A 269 -18.73 2.35 -4.14
CA HIS A 269 -19.75 3.34 -3.83
C HIS A 269 -19.26 4.74 -4.23
N SER A 270 -20.12 5.51 -4.90
CA SER A 270 -19.79 6.82 -5.49
C SER A 270 -19.97 8.01 -4.54
N GLY A 271 -20.77 7.84 -3.48
CA GLY A 271 -21.03 8.86 -2.46
C GLY A 271 -20.19 8.70 -1.19
N PRO A 272 -20.47 9.47 -0.12
CA PRO A 272 -19.79 9.34 1.16
C PRO A 272 -20.10 7.98 1.79
N LEU A 273 -19.06 7.21 2.11
CA LEU A 273 -19.19 5.89 2.73
C LEU A 273 -18.32 5.82 3.98
N GLU A 274 -18.94 5.74 5.15
CA GLU A 274 -18.27 5.36 6.39
C GLU A 274 -18.21 3.83 6.49
N VAL A 275 -17.00 3.31 6.67
CA VAL A 275 -16.71 1.88 6.83
C VAL A 275 -16.19 1.65 8.24
N THR A 276 -16.94 0.89 9.03
CA THR A 276 -16.57 0.56 10.41
C THR A 276 -16.34 -0.94 10.55
N VAL A 277 -15.15 -1.32 11.02
CA VAL A 277 -14.79 -2.70 11.38
C VAL A 277 -14.84 -2.86 12.90
N LEU A 278 -15.68 -3.78 13.35
CA LEU A 278 -15.82 -4.12 14.77
C LEU A 278 -14.72 -5.09 15.24
N PRO A 279 -14.52 -5.28 16.57
CA PRO A 279 -13.57 -6.28 17.07
C PRO A 279 -13.86 -7.70 16.57
N SER A 280 -15.15 -8.03 16.34
CA SER A 280 -15.59 -9.28 15.73
C SER A 280 -15.30 -9.41 14.24
N LYS A 281 -14.67 -8.39 13.63
CA LYS A 281 -14.42 -8.23 12.19
C LYS A 281 -15.67 -8.12 11.32
N LEU A 282 -16.85 -8.02 11.93
CA LEU A 282 -18.06 -7.57 11.25
C LEU A 282 -17.87 -6.14 10.72
N VAL A 283 -18.15 -5.94 9.43
CA VAL A 283 -18.02 -4.65 8.76
C VAL A 283 -19.40 -4.03 8.57
N SER A 284 -19.57 -2.80 9.03
CA SER A 284 -20.76 -1.97 8.80
C SER A 284 -20.41 -0.87 7.81
N LEU A 285 -21.22 -0.76 6.75
CA LEU A 285 -21.15 0.24 5.70
C LEU A 285 -22.28 1.23 5.91
N LYS A 286 -21.96 2.51 6.11
CA LYS A 286 -22.94 3.59 6.28
C LYS A 286 -22.73 4.66 5.23
N SER A 287 -23.74 4.94 4.43
CA SER A 287 -23.69 5.97 3.39
C SER A 287 -24.78 7.02 3.60
N LEU A 288 -24.46 8.26 3.26
CA LEU A 288 -25.36 9.42 3.32
C LEU A 288 -26.12 9.66 2.00
N ALA A 289 -25.60 9.15 0.89
CA ALA A 289 -26.13 9.40 -0.45
C ALA A 289 -25.57 8.37 -1.43
N GLY A 290 -26.33 8.04 -2.47
CA GLY A 290 -25.92 7.07 -3.48
C GLY A 290 -27.12 6.33 -4.03
N SER A 291 -26.89 5.54 -5.07
CA SER A 291 -27.91 4.72 -5.72
C SER A 291 -27.69 3.21 -5.52
N GLN A 292 -26.46 2.82 -5.14
CA GLN A 292 -26.09 1.43 -4.94
C GLN A 292 -24.86 1.27 -4.03
N ILE A 293 -24.75 0.12 -3.36
CA ILE A 293 -23.54 -0.39 -2.72
C ILE A 293 -23.21 -1.72 -3.37
N VAL A 294 -21.98 -1.85 -3.86
CA VAL A 294 -21.53 -3.03 -4.59
C VAL A 294 -20.45 -3.75 -3.80
N LEU A 295 -20.64 -5.04 -3.55
CA LEU A 295 -19.64 -5.95 -2.98
C LEU A 295 -19.11 -6.87 -4.08
N GLU A 296 -17.84 -6.75 -4.43
CA GLU A 296 -17.18 -7.59 -5.44
C GLU A 296 -16.17 -8.52 -4.76
N LEU A 297 -16.47 -9.82 -4.73
CA LEU A 297 -15.70 -10.86 -4.06
C LEU A 297 -14.76 -11.56 -5.05
N CYS A 298 -13.51 -11.72 -4.65
CA CYS A 298 -12.45 -12.46 -5.34
C CYS A 298 -12.08 -13.71 -4.52
N ILE A 299 -12.13 -14.89 -5.14
CA ILE A 299 -12.06 -16.19 -4.43
C ILE A 299 -10.63 -16.60 -4.01
N GLY A 300 -9.58 -16.01 -4.58
CA GLY A 300 -8.17 -16.35 -4.29
C GLY A 300 -7.69 -17.62 -5.02
N PRO A 301 -6.89 -18.53 -4.40
CA PRO A 301 -6.69 -18.73 -2.96
C PRO A 301 -5.38 -18.14 -2.39
N THR A 302 -4.50 -17.55 -3.19
CA THR A 302 -3.28 -16.89 -2.71
C THR A 302 -3.43 -15.37 -2.74
N PRO A 303 -2.62 -14.59 -2.00
CA PRO A 303 -2.61 -13.13 -2.15
C PRO A 303 -2.36 -12.71 -3.60
N LYS A 304 -1.51 -13.44 -4.33
CA LYS A 304 -1.22 -13.20 -5.74
C LYS A 304 -2.45 -13.38 -6.63
N ASP A 305 -3.25 -14.42 -6.36
CA ASP A 305 -4.49 -14.68 -7.10
C ASP A 305 -5.57 -13.65 -6.82
N VAL A 306 -5.79 -13.29 -5.55
CA VAL A 306 -6.75 -12.23 -5.17
C VAL A 306 -6.42 -10.94 -5.93
N ILE A 307 -5.16 -10.52 -5.89
CA ILE A 307 -4.73 -9.28 -6.54
C ILE A 307 -4.82 -9.37 -8.07
N ARG A 308 -4.56 -10.55 -8.67
CA ARG A 308 -4.74 -10.77 -10.11
C ARG A 308 -6.21 -10.69 -10.51
N GLN A 309 -7.11 -11.21 -9.68
CA GLN A 309 -8.56 -11.15 -9.87
C GLN A 309 -9.08 -9.71 -9.76
N GLN A 310 -8.66 -8.98 -8.73
CA GLN A 310 -9.03 -7.57 -8.51
C GLN A 310 -8.62 -6.67 -9.67
N ARG A 311 -7.47 -6.95 -10.30
CA ARG A 311 -6.87 -6.08 -11.35
C ARG A 311 -7.11 -6.59 -12.77
N LYS A 312 -8.00 -7.56 -12.98
CA LYS A 312 -8.22 -8.16 -14.30
C LYS A 312 -8.54 -7.13 -15.41
N LYS A 313 -9.14 -5.99 -15.02
CA LYS A 313 -9.52 -4.90 -15.94
C LYS A 313 -8.46 -3.79 -16.09
N GLN A 314 -7.46 -3.76 -15.23
CA GLN A 314 -6.44 -2.71 -15.25
C GLN A 314 -5.41 -2.97 -16.35
N THR A 315 -5.16 -1.96 -17.18
CA THR A 315 -4.05 -1.95 -18.14
C THR A 315 -2.85 -1.29 -17.49
N ASN A 316 -1.73 -1.99 -17.32
CA ASN A 316 -0.53 -1.44 -16.71
C ASN A 316 0.58 -1.28 -17.74
N PHE A 317 1.00 -0.04 -17.96
CA PHE A 317 2.24 0.26 -18.66
C PHE A 317 2.99 1.33 -17.88
N VAL A 318 4.24 1.03 -17.52
CA VAL A 318 5.11 1.97 -16.81
C VAL A 318 6.36 2.13 -17.62
N ASP A 319 6.62 3.34 -18.10
CA ASP A 319 7.87 3.67 -18.76
C ASP A 319 9.06 3.68 -17.81
N LEU A 320 10.24 3.39 -18.34
CA LEU A 320 11.46 3.36 -17.52
C LEU A 320 11.77 4.74 -16.90
N TRP A 321 11.55 5.83 -17.65
CA TRP A 321 11.81 7.19 -17.19
C TRP A 321 10.85 7.61 -16.07
N SER A 322 9.60 7.15 -16.06
CA SER A 322 8.62 7.47 -15.00
C SER A 322 8.95 6.80 -13.66
N LEU A 323 9.92 5.89 -13.64
CA LEU A 323 10.50 5.31 -12.43
C LEU A 323 11.69 6.09 -11.89
N GLY A 324 12.01 7.25 -12.45
CA GLY A 324 13.02 8.12 -11.85
C GLY A 324 12.47 9.02 -10.75
N VAL A 325 13.12 10.15 -10.51
CA VAL A 325 12.72 11.13 -9.48
C VAL A 325 11.99 12.30 -10.13
N HIS A 326 10.86 12.68 -9.54
CA HIS A 326 10.02 13.78 -10.00
C HIS A 326 10.04 14.91 -8.97
N ILE A 327 10.38 16.14 -9.40
CA ILE A 327 10.41 17.32 -8.53
C ILE A 327 9.17 18.15 -8.83
N CYS A 328 8.27 18.27 -7.88
CA CYS A 328 7.07 19.10 -7.98
C CYS A 328 7.17 20.29 -7.02
N ARG A 329 6.80 21.48 -7.53
CA ARG A 329 6.80 22.73 -6.76
C ARG A 329 5.37 23.03 -6.30
N GLU A 330 5.20 23.13 -5.00
CA GLU A 330 3.96 23.57 -4.37
C GLU A 330 4.13 25.00 -3.85
N GLY A 331 2.99 25.67 -3.62
CA GLY A 331 2.93 27.06 -3.20
C GLY A 331 1.54 27.65 -3.47
N ASP A 332 1.23 28.76 -2.80
CA ASP A 332 -0.08 29.44 -2.87
C ASP A 332 -0.08 30.68 -3.77
N SER A 333 1.08 31.08 -4.31
CA SER A 333 1.14 32.25 -5.19
C SER A 333 0.47 31.98 -6.53
N LEU A 334 -0.27 33.00 -7.00
CA LEU A 334 -0.85 33.08 -8.34
C LEU A 334 -0.15 34.15 -9.20
N SER A 335 0.93 34.76 -8.70
CA SER A 335 1.71 35.76 -9.44
C SER A 335 2.62 35.06 -10.43
N LEU A 336 2.45 35.33 -11.74
CA LEU A 336 3.25 34.65 -12.75
C LEU A 336 4.74 35.01 -12.64
N ASN A 337 5.06 36.25 -12.26
CA ASN A 337 6.45 36.68 -12.08
C ASN A 337 7.12 35.96 -10.90
N GLU A 338 6.43 35.83 -9.77
CA GLU A 338 6.97 35.10 -8.61
C GLU A 338 7.21 33.63 -8.94
N ILE A 339 6.24 32.98 -9.60
CA ILE A 339 6.34 31.59 -10.04
C ILE A 339 7.52 31.40 -11.01
N LEU A 340 7.71 32.32 -11.96
CA LEU A 340 8.81 32.24 -12.93
C LEU A 340 10.19 32.53 -12.31
N GLU A 341 10.28 33.48 -11.38
CA GLU A 341 11.52 33.80 -10.67
C GLU A 341 12.00 32.61 -9.83
N GLU A 342 11.07 31.98 -9.09
CA GLU A 342 11.30 30.74 -8.36
C GLU A 342 11.82 29.63 -9.28
N TYR A 343 11.16 29.46 -10.43
CA TYR A 343 11.55 28.47 -11.41
C TYR A 343 12.96 28.69 -11.99
N GLU A 344 13.30 29.95 -12.34
CA GLU A 344 14.62 30.27 -12.91
C GLU A 344 15.76 30.13 -11.89
N GLN A 345 15.54 30.48 -10.63
CA GLN A 345 16.56 30.35 -9.58
C GLN A 345 16.90 28.88 -9.30
N GLU A 346 15.90 28.01 -9.31
CA GLU A 346 16.05 26.61 -8.88
C GLU A 346 16.58 25.69 -9.97
N ALA A 347 16.12 25.85 -11.23
CA ALA A 347 16.48 24.98 -12.36
C ALA A 347 17.98 24.97 -12.72
N ALA A 348 18.77 25.93 -12.21
CA ALA A 348 20.20 26.04 -12.45
C ALA A 348 21.07 25.34 -11.38
N THR A 349 20.48 24.79 -10.30
CA THR A 349 21.21 24.48 -9.06
C THR A 349 21.22 23.01 -8.63
N TYR A 350 20.50 22.12 -9.32
CA TYR A 350 20.47 20.70 -8.95
C TYR A 350 21.76 19.97 -9.38
N ASP A 351 22.44 19.38 -8.41
CA ASP A 351 23.66 18.56 -8.58
C ASP A 351 23.37 17.06 -8.33
N PHE A 352 22.10 16.67 -8.43
CA PHE A 352 21.62 15.29 -8.28
C PHE A 352 20.75 14.88 -9.48
N ARG A 353 20.51 13.58 -9.65
CA ARG A 353 19.75 13.04 -10.78
C ARG A 353 18.24 13.11 -10.53
N TYR A 354 17.49 13.50 -11.56
CA TYR A 354 16.03 13.49 -11.60
C TYR A 354 15.53 13.42 -13.05
N GLU A 355 14.28 13.04 -13.29
CA GLU A 355 13.73 12.84 -14.65
C GLU A 355 12.80 13.96 -15.10
N SER A 356 11.97 14.48 -14.19
CA SER A 356 10.99 15.49 -14.54
C SER A 356 10.88 16.61 -13.52
N ASP A 357 10.49 17.77 -14.02
CA ASP A 357 9.95 18.84 -13.22
C ASP A 357 8.43 18.92 -13.44
N CYS A 358 7.68 18.85 -12.34
CA CYS A 358 6.29 19.27 -12.33
C CYS A 358 6.30 20.79 -12.21
N LEU A 359 5.69 21.47 -13.18
CA LEU A 359 5.53 22.92 -13.11
C LEU A 359 4.80 23.30 -11.83
N HIS A 360 5.06 24.51 -11.32
CA HIS A 360 4.40 25.03 -10.13
C HIS A 360 2.90 24.76 -10.22
N GLN A 361 2.31 24.18 -9.18
CA GLN A 361 0.95 23.63 -9.22
C GLN A 361 -0.11 24.66 -9.68
N ASN A 362 0.17 25.94 -9.45
CA ASN A 362 -0.70 27.07 -9.78
C ASN A 362 -0.42 27.73 -11.13
N LEU A 363 0.57 27.28 -11.90
CA LEU A 363 1.00 27.95 -13.13
C LEU A 363 -0.17 28.15 -14.12
N ILE A 364 -0.98 27.12 -14.33
CA ILE A 364 -2.14 27.21 -15.24
C ILE A 364 -3.16 28.24 -14.75
N MET A 365 -3.38 28.32 -13.43
CA MET A 365 -4.26 29.32 -12.86
C MET A 365 -3.68 30.72 -12.99
N ALA A 366 -2.40 30.91 -12.71
CA ALA A 366 -1.72 32.20 -12.88
C ALA A 366 -1.83 32.70 -14.33
N LEU A 367 -1.62 31.83 -15.32
CA LEU A 367 -1.74 32.17 -16.75
C LEU A 367 -3.15 32.62 -17.14
N ARG A 368 -4.17 31.90 -16.67
CA ARG A 368 -5.57 32.26 -16.92
C ARG A 368 -5.98 33.56 -16.24
N LYS A 369 -5.39 33.89 -15.08
CA LYS A 369 -5.66 35.13 -14.34
C LYS A 369 -5.09 36.36 -15.05
N GLU A 370 -3.86 36.30 -15.54
CA GLU A 370 -3.18 37.44 -16.18
C GLU A 370 -3.49 37.57 -17.69
N ASN A 371 -4.10 36.55 -18.32
CA ASN A 371 -4.50 36.53 -19.74
C ASN A 371 -3.34 36.87 -20.72
N ILE A 372 -2.16 36.30 -20.48
CA ILE A 372 -0.94 36.63 -21.25
C ILE A 372 -0.77 35.63 -22.39
N LYS A 373 -1.14 36.04 -23.62
CA LYS A 373 -0.98 35.21 -24.84
C LYS A 373 0.46 35.04 -25.31
N GLU A 374 1.36 35.92 -24.90
CA GLU A 374 2.78 35.90 -25.30
C GLU A 374 3.69 36.26 -24.13
N ASN A 375 4.09 35.26 -23.34
CA ASN A 375 5.12 35.45 -22.32
C ASN A 375 6.46 34.86 -22.80
N ILE A 376 7.38 35.75 -23.21
CA ILE A 376 8.73 35.39 -23.64
C ILE A 376 9.49 34.69 -22.51
N ASN A 377 9.30 35.10 -21.26
CA ASN A 377 10.01 34.53 -20.11
C ASN A 377 9.54 33.09 -19.82
N LEU A 378 8.23 32.81 -19.90
CA LEU A 378 7.71 31.44 -19.75
C LEU A 378 8.24 30.50 -20.84
N THR A 379 8.23 30.96 -22.10
CA THR A 379 8.72 30.16 -23.23
C THR A 379 10.23 29.89 -23.09
N GLN A 380 11.00 30.89 -22.66
CA GLN A 380 12.43 30.76 -22.39
C GLN A 380 12.72 29.82 -21.22
N ALA A 381 11.94 29.90 -20.13
CA ALA A 381 12.06 29.02 -18.98
C ALA A 381 11.82 27.55 -19.37
N ILE A 382 10.75 27.27 -20.12
CA ILE A 382 10.47 25.91 -20.63
C ILE A 382 11.55 25.44 -21.60
N ALA A 383 12.02 26.31 -22.51
CA ALA A 383 13.07 25.97 -23.46
C ALA A 383 14.41 25.63 -22.78
N LYS A 384 14.81 26.39 -21.75
CA LYS A 384 16.00 26.09 -20.93
C LYS A 384 15.93 24.70 -20.32
N LEU A 385 14.76 24.34 -19.82
CA LEU A 385 14.54 23.09 -19.14
C LEU A 385 14.48 21.92 -20.15
N LYS A 386 13.98 22.15 -21.38
CA LYS A 386 13.95 21.14 -22.46
C LYS A 386 15.37 20.83 -22.93
N ALA A 387 16.25 21.84 -22.91
CA ALA A 387 17.67 21.66 -23.23
C ALA A 387 18.39 20.69 -22.26
N GLN A 388 17.84 20.44 -21.07
CA GLN A 388 18.39 19.49 -20.09
C GLN A 388 17.85 18.06 -20.27
N SER A 389 17.07 17.78 -21.32
CA SER A 389 16.45 16.46 -21.57
C SER A 389 15.58 15.97 -20.40
N LYS A 390 14.84 16.88 -19.75
CA LYS A 390 13.88 16.56 -18.67
C LYS A 390 12.45 16.51 -19.20
N HIS A 391 11.63 15.68 -18.57
CA HIS A 391 10.18 15.63 -18.82
C HIS A 391 9.46 16.78 -18.11
N PHE A 392 8.30 17.16 -18.67
CA PHE A 392 7.54 18.33 -18.25
C PHE A 392 6.13 17.95 -17.88
N ILE A 393 5.81 18.07 -16.59
CA ILE A 393 4.52 17.64 -16.08
C ILE A 393 3.71 18.89 -15.72
N LEU A 394 2.59 19.09 -16.41
CA LEU A 394 1.71 20.23 -16.17
C LEU A 394 0.66 19.89 -15.11
N SER A 395 0.62 20.69 -14.05
CA SER A 395 -0.47 20.67 -13.08
C SER A 395 -1.78 21.18 -13.69
N LEU A 396 -2.84 20.39 -13.60
CA LEU A 396 -4.16 20.68 -14.15
C LEU A 396 -5.25 20.45 -13.08
N PRO A 397 -5.45 21.43 -12.17
CA PRO A 397 -6.56 21.38 -11.22
C PRO A 397 -7.91 21.51 -11.95
N PRO A 398 -9.01 20.94 -11.43
CA PRO A 398 -10.33 21.05 -12.08
C PRO A 398 -10.93 22.46 -12.01
N GLN A 399 -10.49 23.31 -11.08
CA GLN A 399 -11.07 24.63 -10.81
C GLN A 399 -10.92 25.60 -12.00
N ILE A 400 -11.98 26.37 -12.28
CA ILE A 400 -12.01 27.39 -13.32
C ILE A 400 -12.11 28.77 -12.67
N LEU A 401 -11.13 29.63 -12.92
CA LEU A 401 -11.12 31.00 -12.39
C LEU A 401 -12.30 31.83 -12.89
N VAL A 402 -12.99 32.50 -11.96
CA VAL A 402 -13.93 33.57 -12.29
C VAL A 402 -13.13 34.71 -12.95
N ASN A 403 -13.55 35.13 -14.15
CA ASN A 403 -12.86 36.08 -15.05
C ASN A 403 -11.76 35.51 -15.96
N SER A 404 -11.60 34.19 -16.05
CA SER A 404 -10.77 33.58 -17.11
C SER A 404 -11.45 33.63 -18.48
N SER A 405 -10.68 33.46 -19.56
CA SER A 405 -11.23 33.52 -20.93
C SER A 405 -12.26 32.41 -21.23
N ILE A 406 -12.11 31.26 -20.57
CA ILE A 406 -13.01 30.10 -20.66
C ILE A 406 -14.21 30.16 -19.72
N TYR A 407 -14.30 31.17 -18.85
CA TYR A 407 -15.35 31.26 -17.84
C TYR A 407 -16.76 31.34 -18.46
N GLU A 408 -16.98 32.26 -19.40
CA GLU A 408 -18.30 32.41 -20.04
C GLU A 408 -18.69 31.20 -20.89
N ASP A 409 -17.71 30.54 -21.51
CA ASP A 409 -17.92 29.30 -22.23
C ASP A 409 -18.33 28.17 -21.27
N SER A 410 -17.65 28.04 -20.13
CA SER A 410 -17.89 26.96 -19.16
C SER A 410 -19.29 27.01 -18.53
N LYS A 411 -19.84 28.21 -18.27
CA LYS A 411 -21.20 28.40 -17.72
C LYS A 411 -22.29 27.74 -18.54
N ASN A 412 -22.11 27.70 -19.86
CA ASN A 412 -23.09 27.17 -20.80
C ASN A 412 -22.84 25.70 -21.17
N LEU A 413 -21.71 25.13 -20.71
CA LEU A 413 -21.23 23.84 -21.19
C LEU A 413 -21.22 22.75 -20.12
N SER A 414 -20.81 23.03 -18.87
CA SER A 414 -20.66 21.97 -17.86
C SER A 414 -20.22 22.48 -16.48
N VAL A 415 -21.13 22.93 -15.62
CA VAL A 415 -20.79 23.45 -14.26
C VAL A 415 -21.84 23.09 -13.22
N PHE A 416 -21.49 23.22 -11.93
CA PHE A 416 -22.44 23.01 -10.82
C PHE A 416 -23.28 24.25 -10.49
N TYR A 417 -24.49 24.01 -10.01
CA TYR A 417 -25.45 25.02 -9.56
C TYR A 417 -25.83 24.78 -8.10
N GLU A 418 -26.17 25.84 -7.38
CA GLU A 418 -26.87 25.75 -6.10
C GLU A 418 -28.31 25.27 -6.28
N TYR A 419 -28.94 24.81 -5.20
CA TYR A 419 -30.36 24.45 -5.21
C TYR A 419 -31.30 25.60 -5.66
N SER A 420 -30.88 26.86 -5.46
CA SER A 420 -31.61 28.05 -5.98
C SER A 420 -31.55 28.18 -7.50
N LYS A 421 -30.79 27.31 -8.19
CA LYS A 421 -30.43 27.33 -9.61
C LYS A 421 -29.44 28.44 -10.00
N ASP A 422 -28.82 29.10 -9.02
CA ASP A 422 -27.71 30.01 -9.26
C ASP A 422 -26.43 29.21 -9.51
N LEU A 423 -25.52 29.75 -10.32
CA LEU A 423 -24.20 29.15 -10.54
C LEU A 423 -23.46 29.03 -9.20
N TYR A 424 -22.96 27.84 -8.86
CA TYR A 424 -22.17 27.69 -7.66
C TYR A 424 -20.77 28.30 -7.86
N GLN A 425 -20.40 29.20 -6.96
CA GLN A 425 -19.08 29.83 -6.91
C GLN A 425 -18.40 29.49 -5.59
N GLY A 426 -17.24 28.87 -5.69
CA GLY A 426 -16.39 28.51 -4.56
C GLY A 426 -15.09 29.31 -4.52
N HIS A 427 -14.13 28.83 -3.73
CA HIS A 427 -12.85 29.48 -3.47
C HIS A 427 -11.76 28.42 -3.52
N TYR A 428 -10.67 28.74 -4.19
CA TYR A 428 -9.48 27.92 -4.26
C TYR A 428 -8.27 28.84 -4.44
N LEU A 429 -7.23 28.68 -3.61
CA LEU A 429 -6.05 29.55 -3.59
C LEU A 429 -6.40 31.04 -3.41
N ASN A 430 -7.30 31.32 -2.45
CA ASN A 430 -7.77 32.68 -2.15
C ASN A 430 -8.38 33.44 -3.36
N THR A 431 -8.94 32.73 -4.35
CA THR A 431 -9.65 33.33 -5.47
C THR A 431 -10.95 32.62 -5.78
N ASP A 432 -11.91 33.37 -6.32
CA ASP A 432 -13.19 32.87 -6.75
C ASP A 432 -13.04 31.91 -7.95
N VAL A 433 -13.65 30.74 -7.83
CA VAL A 433 -13.64 29.68 -8.85
C VAL A 433 -15.02 29.06 -9.04
N ILE A 434 -15.22 28.42 -10.19
CA ILE A 434 -16.32 27.51 -10.45
C ILE A 434 -15.77 26.13 -10.82
N TYR A 435 -16.63 25.12 -10.78
CA TYR A 435 -16.22 23.73 -10.90
C TYR A 435 -16.93 23.07 -12.07
N PRO A 436 -16.19 22.38 -12.95
CA PRO A 436 -16.78 21.65 -14.05
C PRO A 436 -17.58 20.45 -13.55
N TYR A 437 -18.73 20.18 -14.16
CA TYR A 437 -19.48 18.95 -13.96
C TYR A 437 -19.10 17.94 -15.04
N PHE A 438 -18.26 16.97 -14.70
CA PHE A 438 -17.71 16.01 -15.67
C PHE A 438 -18.72 14.98 -16.19
N GLY A 439 -19.90 14.87 -15.55
CA GLY A 439 -21.01 14.05 -16.06
C GLY A 439 -21.83 14.69 -17.18
N HIS A 440 -21.55 15.95 -17.56
CA HIS A 440 -22.34 16.68 -18.55
C HIS A 440 -22.06 16.22 -20.00
N GLU A 441 -23.07 16.21 -20.87
CA GLU A 441 -22.92 15.79 -22.27
C GLU A 441 -21.94 16.65 -23.10
N PHE A 442 -21.80 17.94 -22.75
CA PHE A 442 -20.88 18.87 -23.44
C PHE A 442 -19.49 19.00 -22.77
N ILE A 443 -19.16 18.12 -21.81
CA ILE A 443 -17.86 18.19 -21.13
C ILE A 443 -16.69 18.05 -22.12
N GLY A 444 -16.82 17.22 -23.16
CA GLY A 444 -15.79 17.05 -24.18
C GLY A 444 -15.44 18.36 -24.89
N THR A 445 -16.47 19.14 -25.28
CA THR A 445 -16.29 20.47 -25.89
C THR A 445 -15.57 21.44 -24.96
N PHE A 446 -15.85 21.38 -23.65
CA PHE A 446 -15.15 22.18 -22.66
C PHE A 446 -13.66 21.80 -22.59
N ILE A 447 -13.34 20.51 -22.51
CA ILE A 447 -11.95 20.03 -22.47
C ILE A 447 -11.18 20.39 -23.75
N GLU A 448 -11.79 20.31 -24.92
CA GLU A 448 -11.16 20.73 -26.18
C GLU A 448 -10.79 22.21 -26.16
N LYS A 449 -11.71 23.07 -25.71
CA LYS A 449 -11.44 24.51 -25.54
C LYS A 449 -10.32 24.76 -24.52
N LEU A 450 -10.32 24.02 -23.41
CA LEU A 450 -9.30 24.08 -22.37
C LEU A 450 -7.90 23.82 -22.97
N PHE A 451 -7.77 22.75 -23.75
CA PHE A 451 -6.49 22.39 -24.36
C PHE A 451 -6.08 23.36 -25.47
N LEU A 452 -7.01 23.91 -26.25
CA LEU A 452 -6.70 24.98 -27.20
C LEU A 452 -6.16 26.23 -26.51
N GLU A 453 -6.72 26.60 -25.37
CA GLU A 453 -6.24 27.73 -24.55
C GLU A 453 -4.82 27.43 -24.00
N ILE A 454 -4.60 26.25 -23.42
CA ILE A 454 -3.28 25.82 -22.93
C ILE A 454 -2.24 25.84 -24.06
N LYS A 455 -2.61 25.34 -25.24
CA LYS A 455 -1.76 25.36 -26.44
C LYS A 455 -1.47 26.79 -26.91
N SER A 456 -2.37 27.73 -26.69
CA SER A 456 -2.11 29.14 -27.00
C SER A 456 -1.04 29.77 -26.10
N TYR A 457 -0.99 29.37 -24.82
CA TYR A 457 0.03 29.84 -23.87
C TYR A 457 1.38 29.14 -24.08
N LEU A 458 1.36 27.83 -24.28
CA LEU A 458 2.58 27.00 -24.31
C LEU A 458 3.12 26.80 -25.74
N LYS A 459 2.36 27.16 -26.78
CA LYS A 459 2.74 27.06 -28.20
C LYS A 459 3.25 25.65 -28.56
N GLU A 460 4.48 25.55 -29.04
CA GLU A 460 5.16 24.29 -29.37
C GLU A 460 5.59 23.47 -28.14
N HIS A 461 5.42 24.03 -26.94
CA HIS A 461 5.68 23.36 -25.67
C HIS A 461 4.42 22.83 -24.99
N PHE A 462 3.35 22.56 -25.75
CA PHE A 462 2.18 21.86 -25.22
C PHE A 462 2.62 20.60 -24.46
N PRO A 463 2.20 20.41 -23.21
CA PRO A 463 2.72 19.36 -22.35
C PRO A 463 2.15 18.02 -22.79
N THR A 464 3.03 17.02 -22.74
CA THR A 464 2.72 15.63 -23.02
C THR A 464 2.53 14.82 -21.74
N ASP A 465 2.66 15.42 -20.56
CA ASP A 465 2.48 14.77 -19.27
C ASP A 465 1.66 15.69 -18.34
N LEU A 466 0.76 15.11 -17.55
CA LEU A 466 -0.20 15.85 -16.73
C LEU A 466 -0.21 15.39 -15.27
N LEU A 467 -0.50 16.33 -14.38
CA LEU A 467 -0.74 16.10 -12.95
C LEU A 467 -2.12 16.65 -12.58
N LEU A 468 -3.09 15.76 -12.36
CA LEU A 468 -4.43 16.11 -11.91
C LEU A 468 -4.45 16.23 -10.38
N ASN A 469 -4.14 17.42 -9.89
CA ASN A 469 -4.09 17.74 -8.47
C ASN A 469 -5.43 18.28 -7.96
N HIS A 470 -5.64 18.26 -6.63
CA HIS A 470 -6.85 18.78 -5.96
C HIS A 470 -8.20 18.34 -6.57
N ASN A 471 -8.23 17.16 -7.21
CA ASN A 471 -9.39 16.66 -7.96
C ASN A 471 -10.38 15.82 -7.14
N TRP A 472 -10.30 15.89 -5.80
CA TRP A 472 -11.33 15.47 -4.85
C TRP A 472 -12.36 16.58 -4.58
N PRO A 473 -12.85 17.20 -5.64
CA PRO A 473 -12.93 18.66 -5.85
C PRO A 473 -12.72 19.54 -4.59
N SER A 474 -11.49 20.02 -4.40
CA SER A 474 -11.12 20.89 -3.26
C SER A 474 -11.80 22.27 -3.33
N ASP A 475 -12.39 22.74 -2.21
CA ASP A 475 -13.04 24.05 -2.07
C ASP A 475 -12.82 24.67 -0.67
N GLU A 476 -12.27 25.87 -0.57
CA GLU A 476 -11.96 26.57 0.68
C GLU A 476 -13.17 27.33 1.28
N SER A 477 -14.23 27.53 0.52
CA SER A 477 -15.40 28.36 0.92
C SER A 477 -16.28 27.68 1.96
N PHE A 478 -16.21 26.36 2.03
CA PHE A 478 -17.28 25.60 2.66
C PHE A 478 -17.08 25.42 4.17
N LYS A 479 -18.05 25.95 4.91
CA LYS A 479 -18.43 25.48 6.26
C LYS A 479 -19.80 24.85 6.11
N MET A 480 -19.99 23.61 6.55
CA MET A 480 -21.21 22.82 6.37
C MET A 480 -22.48 23.58 6.82
N LYS A 481 -23.12 24.31 5.90
CA LYS A 481 -24.39 25.01 6.16
C LYS A 481 -25.52 23.97 6.10
N ARG A 482 -26.41 23.96 7.10
CA ARG A 482 -27.59 23.07 7.20
C ARG A 482 -27.26 21.58 7.43
N ILE A 483 -26.46 21.31 8.45
CA ILE A 483 -26.20 19.95 8.96
C ILE A 483 -27.49 19.19 9.30
N ASP A 484 -28.54 19.90 9.73
CA ASP A 484 -29.83 19.34 10.15
C ASP A 484 -30.57 18.54 9.06
N ASN A 485 -30.13 18.60 7.80
CA ASN A 485 -30.72 17.84 6.69
C ASN A 485 -30.32 16.35 6.69
N PHE A 486 -29.21 15.97 7.33
CA PHE A 486 -28.78 14.58 7.45
C PHE A 486 -29.30 13.97 8.75
N GLN A 487 -29.93 12.80 8.63
CA GLN A 487 -30.52 12.08 9.77
C GLN A 487 -29.45 11.40 10.63
N TYR A 488 -28.37 11.00 9.98
CA TYR A 488 -27.18 10.46 10.58
C TYR A 488 -25.99 11.22 10.01
N LEU A 489 -25.07 11.61 10.89
CA LEU A 489 -23.86 12.30 10.48
C LEU A 489 -22.80 12.16 11.59
N SER A 490 -21.74 11.41 11.31
CA SER A 490 -20.64 11.24 12.25
C SER A 490 -19.69 12.44 12.22
N LYS A 491 -18.85 12.57 13.24
CA LYS A 491 -17.80 13.61 13.26
C LYS A 491 -16.81 13.41 12.11
N ASP A 492 -16.46 12.16 11.82
CA ASP A 492 -15.52 11.81 10.76
C ASP A 492 -16.09 12.16 9.38
N LEU A 493 -17.39 11.97 9.15
CA LEU A 493 -18.07 12.43 7.93
C LEU A 493 -18.09 13.97 7.83
N ILE A 494 -18.35 14.69 8.93
CA ILE A 494 -18.32 16.17 8.95
C ILE A 494 -16.93 16.68 8.58
N GLU A 495 -15.88 16.06 9.14
CA GLU A 495 -14.50 16.43 8.90
C GLU A 495 -14.08 16.09 7.47
N ALA A 496 -14.42 14.90 6.96
CA ALA A 496 -14.13 14.50 5.59
C ALA A 496 -14.85 15.38 4.54
N MET A 497 -16.07 15.83 4.84
CA MET A 497 -16.83 16.75 3.97
C MET A 497 -16.41 18.22 4.12
N SER A 498 -15.44 18.51 5.01
CA SER A 498 -14.86 19.83 5.09
C SER A 498 -13.95 20.08 3.88
N SER A 499 -13.89 21.32 3.44
CA SER A 499 -13.04 21.73 2.31
C SER A 499 -13.31 21.04 0.96
N THR A 500 -14.55 20.59 0.73
CA THR A 500 -15.02 20.09 -0.57
C THR A 500 -16.22 20.89 -1.06
N LEU A 501 -16.66 20.61 -2.30
CA LEU A 501 -17.96 21.10 -2.79
C LEU A 501 -19.09 20.87 -1.78
N PRO A 502 -20.04 21.81 -1.62
CA PRO A 502 -21.20 21.62 -0.77
C PRO A 502 -22.02 20.43 -1.24
N TRP A 503 -22.52 19.64 -0.30
CA TRP A 503 -23.26 18.41 -0.59
C TRP A 503 -24.53 18.63 -1.44
N ASN A 504 -25.11 19.83 -1.41
CA ASN A 504 -26.37 20.17 -2.07
C ASN A 504 -26.20 20.88 -3.43
N VAL A 505 -24.97 20.96 -3.96
CA VAL A 505 -24.78 21.43 -5.34
C VAL A 505 -25.23 20.37 -6.34
N THR A 506 -25.76 20.82 -7.47
CA THR A 506 -26.32 19.94 -8.50
C THR A 506 -25.60 20.13 -9.84
N GLY A 507 -25.29 19.02 -10.50
CA GLY A 507 -24.89 18.96 -11.91
C GLY A 507 -26.06 18.41 -12.72
N GLY A 508 -26.65 19.22 -13.60
CA GLY A 508 -27.91 18.84 -14.25
C GLY A 508 -29.04 18.65 -13.24
N ASN A 509 -29.58 17.43 -13.14
CA ASN A 509 -30.64 17.07 -12.18
C ASN A 509 -30.12 16.22 -11.00
N GLU A 510 -28.81 15.99 -10.90
CA GLU A 510 -28.21 15.09 -9.90
C GLU A 510 -27.40 15.87 -8.87
N LEU A 511 -27.40 15.40 -7.62
CA LEU A 511 -26.61 15.98 -6.53
C LEU A 511 -25.16 15.51 -6.62
N GLN A 512 -24.20 16.44 -6.49
CA GLN A 512 -22.78 16.11 -6.57
C GLN A 512 -22.33 15.14 -5.46
N ILE A 513 -22.94 15.20 -4.27
CA ILE A 513 -22.60 14.29 -3.16
C ILE A 513 -22.76 12.81 -3.56
N ILE A 514 -23.64 12.49 -4.51
CA ILE A 514 -23.87 11.12 -4.99
C ILE A 514 -22.66 10.60 -5.77
N HIS A 515 -21.91 11.48 -6.42
CA HIS A 515 -20.80 11.15 -7.35
C HIS A 515 -19.45 11.73 -6.89
N HIS A 516 -19.36 12.16 -5.63
CA HIS A 516 -18.18 12.86 -5.12
C HIS A 516 -16.90 12.04 -5.28
N ASN A 517 -16.95 10.74 -4.97
CA ASN A 517 -15.78 9.85 -5.09
C ASN A 517 -15.39 9.54 -6.54
N ASP A 518 -16.32 9.72 -7.49
CA ASP A 518 -16.06 9.48 -8.90
C ASP A 518 -15.51 10.72 -9.61
N TYR A 519 -15.55 11.90 -8.99
CA TYR A 519 -15.27 13.19 -9.66
C TYR A 519 -13.89 13.24 -10.33
N GLY A 520 -12.84 12.83 -9.62
CA GLY A 520 -11.48 12.84 -10.20
C GLY A 520 -11.28 11.75 -11.26
N ALA A 521 -11.94 10.60 -11.14
CA ALA A 521 -11.92 9.57 -12.19
C ALA A 521 -12.67 10.05 -13.45
N GLN A 522 -13.77 10.79 -13.30
CA GLN A 522 -14.48 11.43 -14.40
C GLN A 522 -13.62 12.51 -15.06
N GLN A 523 -12.91 13.35 -14.29
CA GLN A 523 -11.95 14.32 -14.82
C GLN A 523 -10.89 13.61 -15.68
N LEU A 524 -10.26 12.58 -15.13
CA LEU A 524 -9.23 11.79 -15.82
C LEU A 524 -9.74 11.26 -17.16
N LYS A 525 -10.93 10.64 -17.15
CA LYS A 525 -11.57 10.14 -18.38
C LYS A 525 -11.78 11.25 -19.40
N SER A 526 -12.38 12.38 -19.00
CA SER A 526 -12.63 13.50 -19.91
C SER A 526 -11.32 14.13 -20.45
N VAL A 527 -10.27 14.18 -19.63
CA VAL A 527 -8.94 14.65 -20.01
C VAL A 527 -8.31 13.72 -21.05
N VAL A 528 -8.32 12.41 -20.81
CA VAL A 528 -7.81 11.40 -21.75
C VAL A 528 -8.56 11.45 -23.08
N GLU A 529 -9.89 11.59 -23.04
CA GLU A 529 -10.71 11.76 -24.24
C GLU A 529 -10.37 13.05 -25.00
N GLY A 530 -10.18 14.17 -24.31
CA GLY A 530 -9.79 15.44 -24.94
C GLY A 530 -8.37 15.43 -25.52
N LEU A 531 -7.45 14.65 -24.94
CA LEU A 531 -6.10 14.46 -25.49
C LEU A 531 -6.14 13.71 -26.82
N LYS A 532 -7.02 12.72 -26.99
CA LYS A 532 -7.19 11.98 -28.27
C LYS A 532 -7.47 12.90 -29.46
N SER A 533 -8.14 14.03 -29.26
CA SER A 533 -8.39 15.02 -30.32
C SER A 533 -7.17 15.87 -30.68
N ASN A 534 -6.13 15.90 -29.83
CA ASN A 534 -4.99 16.82 -29.93
C ASN A 534 -3.64 16.13 -30.19
N VAL A 535 -3.51 14.85 -29.82
CA VAL A 535 -2.31 14.02 -30.03
C VAL A 535 -2.66 12.76 -30.83
N ASN A 536 -1.67 12.17 -31.50
CA ASN A 536 -1.88 10.89 -32.19
C ASN A 536 -1.89 9.72 -31.18
N ASP A 537 -2.45 8.57 -31.57
CA ASP A 537 -2.58 7.41 -30.68
C ASP A 537 -1.24 6.92 -30.11
N THR A 538 -0.16 7.00 -30.90
CA THR A 538 1.18 6.57 -30.46
C THR A 538 1.75 7.46 -29.36
N VAL A 539 1.53 8.78 -29.43
CA VAL A 539 1.99 9.71 -28.40
C VAL A 539 1.11 9.57 -27.16
N LEU A 540 -0.20 9.33 -27.33
CA LEU A 540 -1.13 9.14 -26.22
C LEU A 540 -0.73 7.97 -25.31
N GLU A 541 -0.21 6.88 -25.89
CA GLU A 541 0.29 5.71 -25.16
C GLU A 541 1.55 6.00 -24.33
N GLU A 542 2.27 7.10 -24.62
CA GLU A 542 3.50 7.52 -23.92
C GLU A 542 3.27 8.65 -22.88
N ILE A 543 2.03 9.17 -22.76
CA ILE A 543 1.69 10.26 -21.84
C ILE A 543 1.63 9.75 -20.40
N LEU A 544 2.40 10.38 -19.50
CA LEU A 544 2.25 10.16 -18.07
C LEU A 544 1.14 11.07 -17.51
N ILE A 545 0.05 10.48 -17.03
CA ILE A 545 -0.99 11.18 -16.27
C ILE A 545 -0.94 10.72 -14.83
N MET A 546 -0.59 11.61 -13.91
CA MET A 546 -0.72 11.39 -12.47
C MET A 546 -2.04 11.98 -11.99
N THR A 547 -2.69 11.34 -11.02
CA THR A 547 -3.96 11.82 -10.46
C THR A 547 -3.98 11.67 -8.95
N ALA A 548 -4.71 12.53 -8.26
CA ALA A 548 -4.95 12.35 -6.84
C ALA A 548 -6.10 11.38 -6.55
N SER A 549 -7.01 11.18 -7.49
CA SER A 549 -8.19 10.34 -7.27
C SER A 549 -7.98 8.94 -7.83
N HIS A 550 -8.43 7.94 -7.06
CA HIS A 550 -8.39 6.54 -7.44
C HIS A 550 -9.33 6.23 -8.63
N ASN A 551 -8.93 5.28 -9.46
CA ASN A 551 -9.76 4.66 -10.48
C ASN A 551 -9.50 3.16 -10.49
N PHE A 552 -10.52 2.33 -10.26
CA PHE A 552 -10.38 0.88 -10.22
C PHE A 552 -10.06 0.26 -11.58
N ASP A 553 -10.42 0.93 -12.68
CA ASP A 553 -10.31 0.40 -14.03
C ASP A 553 -9.00 0.80 -14.74
N GLU A 554 -8.29 1.81 -14.23
CA GLU A 554 -7.05 2.31 -14.79
C GLU A 554 -5.91 2.25 -13.77
N SER A 555 -4.68 2.37 -14.26
CA SER A 555 -3.48 2.08 -13.49
C SER A 555 -2.58 3.32 -13.35
N ASN A 556 -3.14 4.52 -13.40
CA ASN A 556 -2.35 5.76 -13.34
C ASN A 556 -1.63 5.91 -11.99
N PRO A 557 -0.45 6.56 -11.92
CA PRO A 557 0.16 6.89 -10.64
C PRO A 557 -0.75 7.76 -9.78
N ILE A 558 -0.94 7.32 -8.54
CA ILE A 558 -1.80 7.99 -7.56
C ILE A 558 -0.94 8.85 -6.64
N ILE A 559 -1.18 10.16 -6.64
CA ILE A 559 -0.42 11.12 -5.82
C ILE A 559 -1.13 11.45 -4.51
N ILE A 560 -0.42 11.25 -3.39
CA ILE A 560 -0.82 11.79 -2.10
C ILE A 560 -0.40 13.26 -2.02
N GLN A 561 -1.27 14.09 -1.44
CA GLN A 561 -1.12 15.52 -1.19
C GLN A 561 -1.47 15.81 0.27
N ASN A 562 -1.14 17.02 0.75
CA ASN A 562 -1.42 17.48 2.12
C ASN A 562 -0.94 16.52 3.22
N TYR A 563 0.24 15.92 3.01
CA TYR A 563 0.76 14.93 3.94
C TYR A 563 1.75 15.56 4.92
N ASP A 564 1.41 15.54 6.20
CA ASP A 564 2.20 16.21 7.22
C ASP A 564 3.45 15.42 7.64
N ILE A 565 4.52 16.13 8.01
CA ILE A 565 5.77 15.49 8.41
C ILE A 565 5.76 15.13 9.90
N SER A 566 5.68 13.84 10.21
CA SER A 566 5.86 13.30 11.56
C SER A 566 6.32 11.85 11.52
N TRP A 567 6.81 11.31 12.63
CA TRP A 567 7.15 9.87 12.73
C TRP A 567 5.93 8.97 12.56
N ASN A 568 4.78 9.38 13.10
CA ASN A 568 3.52 8.65 12.92
C ASN A 568 3.11 8.62 11.44
N ASN A 569 3.25 9.75 10.75
CA ASN A 569 2.97 9.84 9.31
C ASN A 569 4.02 9.11 8.47
N PHE A 570 5.28 9.03 8.89
CA PHE A 570 6.27 8.19 8.21
C PHE A 570 5.89 6.70 8.30
N LYS A 571 5.50 6.23 9.48
CA LYS A 571 5.02 4.85 9.67
C LYS A 571 3.73 4.58 8.87
N SER A 572 2.80 5.54 8.90
CA SER A 572 1.58 5.51 8.10
C SER A 572 1.88 5.48 6.61
N ALA A 573 2.86 6.24 6.13
CA ALA A 573 3.28 6.24 4.72
C ALA A 573 3.77 4.86 4.27
N ILE A 574 4.62 4.19 5.07
CA ILE A 574 5.05 2.81 4.78
C ILE A 574 3.84 1.88 4.71
N THR A 575 3.01 1.87 5.75
CA THR A 575 1.83 0.99 5.83
C THR A 575 0.85 1.24 4.68
N LYS A 576 0.63 2.51 4.34
CA LYS A 576 -0.27 2.94 3.26
C LYS A 576 0.27 2.56 1.90
N THR A 577 1.57 2.71 1.64
CA THR A 577 2.20 2.21 0.40
C THR A 577 2.08 0.69 0.30
N LEU A 578 2.37 -0.06 1.38
CA LEU A 578 2.27 -1.51 1.37
C LEU A 578 0.85 -1.99 1.10
N SER A 579 -0.13 -1.42 1.80
CA SER A 579 -1.55 -1.70 1.65
C SER A 579 -2.03 -1.37 0.23
N ASN A 580 -1.84 -0.14 -0.23
CA ASN A 580 -2.31 0.28 -1.55
C ASN A 580 -1.68 -0.51 -2.70
N SER A 581 -0.38 -0.84 -2.58
CA SER A 581 0.32 -1.62 -3.60
C SER A 581 -0.30 -2.99 -3.83
N ILE A 582 -0.95 -3.57 -2.81
CA ILE A 582 -1.67 -4.84 -2.93
C ILE A 582 -3.18 -4.71 -3.12
N PHE A 583 -3.77 -3.52 -3.02
CA PHE A 583 -5.23 -3.33 -3.10
C PHE A 583 -5.72 -2.53 -4.31
N GLY A 584 -4.82 -2.03 -5.16
CA GLY A 584 -5.21 -1.44 -6.45
C GLY A 584 -4.29 -0.32 -6.92
N ASP A 585 -3.72 0.44 -5.98
CA ASP A 585 -2.89 1.62 -6.25
C ASP A 585 -1.40 1.26 -6.22
N TYR A 586 -0.96 0.55 -7.26
CA TYR A 586 0.40 0.01 -7.39
C TYR A 586 1.49 1.06 -7.68
N LEU A 587 1.13 2.24 -8.20
CA LEU A 587 2.03 3.39 -8.42
C LEU A 587 1.72 4.53 -7.45
N LEU A 588 1.58 4.21 -6.16
CA LEU A 588 1.36 5.22 -5.14
C LEU A 588 2.60 6.11 -4.94
N SER A 589 2.38 7.42 -4.93
CA SER A 589 3.39 8.45 -4.72
C SER A 589 3.08 9.24 -3.45
N ILE A 590 3.91 9.08 -2.40
CA ILE A 590 3.83 9.87 -1.17
C ILE A 590 4.87 11.00 -1.24
N PRO A 591 4.53 12.27 -0.91
CA PRO A 591 5.48 13.37 -0.98
C PRO A 591 6.63 13.17 0.00
N VAL A 592 7.86 13.10 -0.50
CA VAL A 592 9.05 12.85 0.31
C VAL A 592 9.22 13.97 1.35
N CYS A 593 9.28 13.58 2.63
CA CYS A 593 9.33 14.49 3.78
C CYS A 593 8.04 15.31 3.98
N GLY A 594 6.90 14.80 3.51
CA GLY A 594 5.61 15.50 3.56
C GLY A 594 5.52 16.66 2.58
N SER A 595 4.37 17.35 2.54
CA SER A 595 4.11 18.49 1.66
C SER A 595 3.54 19.74 2.36
N THR A 596 3.13 19.65 3.64
CA THR A 596 2.55 20.75 4.44
C THR A 596 3.58 21.77 4.93
N ASP A 597 3.16 22.98 5.31
CA ASP A 597 4.00 24.07 5.83
C ASP A 597 4.64 23.81 7.22
N ASN A 598 4.27 22.74 7.91
CA ASN A 598 4.79 22.37 9.24
C ASN A 598 6.28 21.92 9.26
N TYR A 599 6.98 21.94 8.12
CA TYR A 599 8.35 21.45 8.03
C TYR A 599 9.38 22.41 8.64
N ASP A 600 9.80 22.11 9.88
CA ASP A 600 10.95 22.76 10.51
C ASP A 600 12.29 22.09 10.15
N THR A 601 13.13 22.82 9.39
CA THR A 601 14.48 22.38 8.98
C THR A 601 15.47 22.14 10.13
N SER A 602 15.20 22.64 11.34
CA SER A 602 16.08 22.43 12.51
C SER A 602 15.80 21.13 13.25
N VAL A 603 14.59 20.57 13.10
CA VAL A 603 14.13 19.39 13.86
C VAL A 603 13.94 18.17 12.95
N HIS A 604 13.49 18.38 11.71
CA HIS A 604 12.96 17.30 10.89
C HIS A 604 13.94 16.68 9.88
N GLU A 605 15.17 17.16 9.75
CA GLU A 605 16.13 16.59 8.79
C GLU A 605 16.45 15.12 9.05
N SER A 606 16.51 14.74 10.34
CA SER A 606 16.65 13.36 10.81
C SER A 606 15.59 12.44 10.21
N LEU A 607 14.33 12.84 10.38
CA LEU A 607 13.17 12.17 9.80
C LEU A 607 13.20 12.20 8.27
N CYS A 608 13.54 13.34 7.67
CA CYS A 608 13.59 13.49 6.21
C CYS A 608 14.61 12.53 5.57
N MET A 609 15.76 12.27 6.21
CA MET A 609 16.69 11.21 5.78
C MET A 609 16.03 9.83 5.69
N ARG A 610 15.16 9.47 6.66
CA ARG A 610 14.44 8.19 6.65
C ARG A 610 13.41 8.12 5.54
N TRP A 611 12.70 9.22 5.28
CA TRP A 611 11.78 9.36 4.15
C TRP A 611 12.48 9.14 2.81
N TYR A 612 13.63 9.77 2.60
CA TYR A 612 14.44 9.57 1.39
C TYR A 612 14.86 8.10 1.22
N LEU A 613 15.35 7.46 2.29
CA LEU A 613 15.76 6.06 2.26
C LEU A 613 14.59 5.14 1.90
N MET A 614 13.39 5.37 2.43
CA MET A 614 12.18 4.61 2.08
C MET A 614 11.74 4.89 0.63
N ALA A 615 11.76 6.15 0.20
CA ALA A 615 11.36 6.55 -1.14
C ALA A 615 12.23 5.91 -2.24
N SER A 616 13.49 5.57 -1.94
CA SER A 616 14.38 4.87 -2.88
C SER A 616 13.81 3.56 -3.45
N THR A 617 12.87 2.94 -2.73
CA THR A 617 12.19 1.69 -3.13
C THR A 617 10.68 1.83 -3.27
N ALA A 618 10.14 3.04 -3.10
CA ALA A 618 8.73 3.31 -3.33
C ALA A 618 8.38 3.14 -4.83
N PRO A 619 7.14 2.73 -5.16
CA PRO A 619 6.70 2.58 -6.55
C PRO A 619 6.90 3.84 -7.38
N PHE A 620 6.64 5.01 -6.78
CA PHE A 620 6.82 6.31 -7.41
C PHE A 620 7.53 7.28 -6.45
N PHE A 621 8.52 8.03 -6.94
CA PHE A 621 9.34 8.93 -6.12
C PHE A 621 9.10 10.38 -6.52
N ARG A 622 8.35 11.08 -5.68
CA ARG A 622 8.00 12.49 -5.87
C ARG A 622 8.49 13.33 -4.69
N ILE A 623 9.31 14.33 -4.97
CA ILE A 623 9.66 15.39 -4.03
C ILE A 623 8.63 16.50 -4.29
N SER A 624 7.76 16.77 -3.32
CA SER A 624 6.75 17.81 -3.45
C SER A 624 6.67 18.60 -2.16
N SER A 625 7.06 19.86 -2.23
CA SER A 625 7.09 20.74 -1.07
C SER A 625 6.92 22.19 -1.49
N ASP A 626 6.20 22.95 -0.68
CA ASP A 626 6.25 24.41 -0.69
C ASP A 626 7.57 24.92 -0.05
N TYR A 627 7.56 26.06 0.63
CA TYR A 627 8.66 26.56 1.45
C TYR A 627 8.58 26.09 2.91
N PRO A 628 9.70 25.69 3.56
CA PRO A 628 11.01 25.49 2.95
C PRO A 628 11.04 24.22 2.07
N ARG A 629 11.80 24.32 0.97
CA ARG A 629 12.02 23.23 0.01
C ARG A 629 12.72 22.03 0.65
N ARG A 630 12.41 20.84 0.13
CA ARG A 630 12.87 19.56 0.71
C ARG A 630 13.71 18.71 -0.24
N ASP A 631 14.07 19.24 -1.40
CA ASP A 631 15.00 18.59 -2.32
C ASP A 631 16.41 18.48 -1.68
N PRO A 632 17.28 17.57 -2.17
CA PRO A 632 18.60 17.36 -1.58
C PRO A 632 19.49 18.60 -1.41
N ASN A 633 19.31 19.66 -2.21
CA ASN A 633 20.12 20.87 -2.14
C ASN A 633 19.57 21.92 -1.18
N SER A 634 18.30 21.79 -0.83
CA SER A 634 17.62 22.64 0.14
C SER A 634 17.70 22.13 1.58
N LEU A 635 18.26 20.93 1.81
CA LEU A 635 18.54 20.41 3.15
C LEU A 635 19.77 21.11 3.75
N ASN A 636 19.63 21.67 4.96
CA ASN A 636 20.68 22.41 5.68
C ASN A 636 21.87 21.53 6.05
N SER A 637 21.62 20.30 6.51
CA SER A 637 22.69 19.38 6.90
C SER A 637 23.31 18.70 5.68
N GLN A 638 24.64 18.79 5.60
CA GLN A 638 25.42 18.07 4.62
C GLN A 638 25.20 16.54 4.69
N THR A 639 24.90 16.00 5.88
CA THR A 639 24.58 14.58 6.09
C THR A 639 23.23 14.24 5.49
N ALA A 640 22.22 15.10 5.69
CA ALA A 640 20.88 14.91 5.14
C ALA A 640 20.91 14.99 3.61
N SER A 641 21.54 16.02 3.05
CA SER A 641 21.76 16.17 1.60
C SER A 641 22.45 14.95 0.98
N LYS A 642 23.51 14.43 1.60
CA LYS A 642 24.22 13.22 1.12
C LYS A 642 23.36 11.96 1.18
N THR A 643 22.55 11.83 2.22
CA THR A 643 21.65 10.67 2.39
C THR A 643 20.52 10.70 1.37
N ALA A 644 19.96 11.89 1.10
CA ALA A 644 18.99 12.10 0.04
C ALA A 644 19.57 11.73 -1.34
N LYS A 645 20.77 12.22 -1.67
CA LYS A 645 21.49 11.87 -2.91
C LYS A 645 21.79 10.38 -3.03
N LEU A 646 22.23 9.73 -1.94
CA LEU A 646 22.42 8.28 -1.89
C LEU A 646 21.12 7.52 -2.19
N SER A 647 20.00 7.98 -1.65
CA SER A 647 18.69 7.36 -1.85
C SER A 647 18.24 7.44 -3.31
N ILE A 648 18.50 8.58 -3.95
CA ILE A 648 18.29 8.77 -5.39
C ILE A 648 19.19 7.80 -6.19
N ASP A 649 20.48 7.70 -5.85
CA ASP A 649 21.39 6.76 -6.52
C ASP A 649 20.95 5.30 -6.37
N ILE A 650 20.40 4.91 -5.22
CA ILE A 650 19.84 3.57 -5.00
C ILE A 650 18.65 3.31 -5.94
N ARG A 651 17.74 4.28 -6.07
CA ARG A 651 16.60 4.18 -6.98
C ARG A 651 17.05 3.94 -8.41
N TYR A 652 17.98 4.77 -8.91
CA TYR A 652 18.53 4.60 -10.25
C TYR A 652 19.28 3.27 -10.42
N LYS A 653 19.98 2.81 -9.37
CA LYS A 653 20.66 1.51 -9.39
C LYS A 653 19.68 0.34 -9.57
N LEU A 654 18.50 0.41 -8.97
CA LEU A 654 17.49 -0.66 -9.01
C LEU A 654 16.41 -0.45 -10.07
N GLN A 655 16.46 0.64 -10.85
CA GLN A 655 15.43 1.03 -11.81
C GLN A 655 15.04 -0.08 -12.80
N TYR A 656 16.01 -0.85 -13.32
CA TYR A 656 15.74 -1.99 -14.21
C TYR A 656 15.00 -3.14 -13.53
N TYR A 657 15.32 -3.41 -12.26
CA TYR A 657 14.59 -4.39 -11.47
C TYR A 657 13.16 -3.90 -11.18
N PHE A 658 12.99 -2.62 -10.83
CA PHE A 658 11.68 -2.01 -10.59
C PHE A 658 10.79 -2.07 -11.82
N TYR A 659 11.34 -1.67 -12.97
CA TYR A 659 10.66 -1.71 -14.27
C TYR A 659 10.17 -3.11 -14.62
N THR A 660 11.00 -4.12 -14.39
CA THR A 660 10.66 -5.53 -14.64
C THR A 660 9.55 -6.01 -13.72
N VAL A 661 9.59 -5.68 -12.43
CA VAL A 661 8.55 -6.08 -11.47
C VAL A 661 7.20 -5.46 -11.83
N LEU A 662 7.17 -4.14 -12.05
CA LEU A 662 5.93 -3.41 -12.31
C LEU A 662 5.28 -3.80 -13.63
N ASN A 663 6.06 -3.97 -14.72
CA ASN A 663 5.53 -4.41 -16.02
C ASN A 663 5.16 -5.91 -16.09
N ASN A 664 5.52 -6.70 -15.06
CA ASN A 664 4.96 -8.03 -14.83
C ASN A 664 3.66 -8.00 -14.01
N PHE A 665 3.08 -6.81 -13.81
CA PHE A 665 1.90 -6.59 -12.99
C PHE A 665 2.11 -7.03 -11.53
N GLU A 666 3.33 -7.01 -11.01
CA GLU A 666 3.57 -7.30 -9.60
C GLU A 666 3.72 -6.01 -8.79
N PRO A 667 3.17 -5.95 -7.55
CA PRO A 667 3.46 -4.86 -6.64
C PRO A 667 4.97 -4.73 -6.41
N LEU A 668 5.51 -3.51 -6.46
CA LEU A 668 6.94 -3.29 -6.21
C LEU A 668 7.25 -3.38 -4.72
N MET A 669 6.77 -2.40 -3.94
CA MET A 669 6.87 -2.38 -2.49
C MET A 669 5.65 -3.09 -1.91
N ARG A 670 5.85 -4.22 -1.21
CA ARG A 670 4.74 -5.11 -0.81
C ARG A 670 4.96 -5.73 0.57
N PRO A 671 3.88 -5.99 1.32
CA PRO A 671 3.99 -6.60 2.63
C PRO A 671 4.58 -8.00 2.51
N MET A 672 5.30 -8.41 3.56
CA MET A 672 6.05 -9.66 3.58
C MET A 672 5.16 -10.89 3.27
N PHE A 673 3.93 -10.91 3.78
CA PHE A 673 2.98 -12.02 3.56
C PHE A 673 2.58 -12.23 2.09
N TYR A 674 2.80 -11.25 1.21
CA TYR A 674 2.52 -11.40 -0.22
C TYR A 674 3.37 -12.50 -0.87
N ASP A 675 4.64 -12.62 -0.44
CA ASP A 675 5.57 -13.65 -0.90
C ASP A 675 5.70 -14.82 0.09
N PHE A 676 5.32 -14.61 1.35
CA PHE A 676 5.43 -15.59 2.44
C PHE A 676 4.07 -15.86 3.11
N SER A 677 3.07 -16.21 2.29
CA SER A 677 1.66 -16.34 2.69
C SER A 677 1.39 -17.35 3.81
N ASP A 678 2.26 -18.35 3.97
CA ASP A 678 2.09 -19.42 4.95
C ASP A 678 2.77 -19.11 6.30
N ASP A 679 3.49 -17.98 6.39
CA ASP A 679 4.21 -17.56 7.60
C ASP A 679 3.49 -16.39 8.27
N ASN A 680 2.66 -16.69 9.26
CA ASN A 680 1.89 -15.70 10.01
C ASN A 680 2.74 -14.64 10.74
N THR A 681 4.04 -14.91 10.98
CA THR A 681 4.97 -13.91 11.53
C THR A 681 5.08 -12.68 10.64
N THR A 682 4.76 -12.83 9.35
CA THR A 682 4.90 -11.78 8.34
C THR A 682 3.70 -10.83 8.24
N PHE A 683 2.58 -11.15 8.89
CA PHE A 683 1.30 -10.46 8.67
C PHE A 683 1.30 -9.03 9.22
N GLY A 684 1.92 -8.82 10.38
CA GLY A 684 1.97 -7.53 11.06
C GLY A 684 3.29 -6.76 10.90
N LEU A 685 4.16 -7.13 9.96
CA LEU A 685 5.46 -6.48 9.79
C LEU A 685 5.33 -5.19 8.97
N ASP A 686 5.34 -4.04 9.65
CA ASP A 686 5.24 -2.69 9.06
C ASP A 686 6.57 -1.93 9.02
N GLU A 687 7.63 -2.44 9.65
CA GLU A 687 8.99 -1.89 9.61
C GLU A 687 9.90 -2.56 8.56
N GLN A 688 9.40 -3.60 7.89
CA GLN A 688 10.11 -4.30 6.82
C GLN A 688 9.16 -4.78 5.74
N TYR A 689 9.65 -4.86 4.53
CA TYR A 689 8.84 -5.22 3.37
C TYR A 689 9.68 -5.79 2.25
N MET A 690 9.00 -6.40 1.28
CA MET A 690 9.62 -6.89 0.06
C MET A 690 9.60 -5.81 -1.02
N VAL A 691 10.68 -5.76 -1.80
CA VAL A 691 10.84 -4.96 -3.02
C VAL A 691 11.00 -5.96 -4.16
N GLY A 692 9.89 -6.21 -4.87
CA GLY A 692 9.72 -7.40 -5.72
C GLY A 692 9.98 -8.70 -4.94
N LYS A 693 10.20 -9.82 -5.64
CA LYS A 693 10.34 -11.14 -4.99
C LYS A 693 11.68 -11.37 -4.28
N SER A 694 12.69 -10.54 -4.56
CA SER A 694 14.09 -10.86 -4.27
C SER A 694 14.75 -10.00 -3.19
N ILE A 695 14.23 -8.81 -2.92
CA ILE A 695 14.88 -7.84 -2.02
C ILE A 695 13.98 -7.59 -0.82
N LEU A 696 14.51 -7.72 0.39
CA LEU A 696 13.87 -7.30 1.63
C LEU A 696 14.51 -5.98 2.07
N VAL A 697 13.69 -5.00 2.43
CA VAL A 697 14.14 -3.71 2.96
C VAL A 697 13.53 -3.49 4.33
N ALA A 698 14.29 -2.88 5.25
CA ALA A 698 13.83 -2.57 6.60
C ALA A 698 14.13 -1.12 6.98
N HIS A 699 13.21 -0.48 7.69
CA HIS A 699 13.34 0.90 8.14
C HIS A 699 12.97 1.06 9.62
N PRO A 700 13.77 1.81 10.39
CA PRO A 700 13.35 2.23 11.72
C PRO A 700 12.26 3.28 11.61
N THR A 701 11.15 3.08 12.34
CA THR A 701 9.98 3.99 12.29
C THR A 701 9.87 4.92 13.49
N ILE A 702 10.86 4.90 14.38
CA ILE A 702 10.92 5.74 15.59
C ILE A 702 12.25 6.50 15.69
N PRO A 703 12.29 7.66 16.37
CA PRO A 703 13.49 8.47 16.49
C PRO A 703 14.59 7.80 17.32
N TYR A 704 15.85 8.10 16.98
CA TYR A 704 17.07 7.70 17.73
C TYR A 704 17.30 6.19 17.89
N GLN A 705 16.64 5.37 17.09
CA GLN A 705 16.83 3.92 17.10
C GLN A 705 18.22 3.54 16.58
N SER A 706 18.99 2.82 17.41
CA SER A 706 20.35 2.36 17.11
C SER A 706 20.45 0.85 16.84
N GLN A 707 19.37 0.11 17.08
CA GLN A 707 19.26 -1.31 16.79
C GLN A 707 17.92 -1.63 16.12
N LEU A 708 17.96 -2.47 15.10
CA LEU A 708 16.75 -2.93 14.39
C LEU A 708 16.69 -4.45 14.44
N SER A 709 15.51 -4.98 14.78
CA SER A 709 15.23 -6.42 14.69
C SER A 709 14.53 -6.69 13.37
N ILE A 710 15.08 -7.61 12.59
CA ILE A 710 14.61 -7.93 11.24
C ILE A 710 14.27 -9.42 11.20
N TYR A 711 13.08 -9.73 10.71
CA TYR A 711 12.63 -11.08 10.46
C TYR A 711 13.05 -11.53 9.06
N LEU A 712 13.80 -12.62 8.99
CA LEU A 712 14.23 -13.29 7.77
C LEU A 712 13.41 -14.59 7.60
N PRO A 713 12.43 -14.63 6.70
CA PRO A 713 11.54 -15.78 6.51
C PRO A 713 12.29 -17.11 6.35
N LYS A 714 11.82 -18.13 7.07
CA LYS A 714 12.49 -19.44 7.18
C LYS A 714 12.43 -20.28 5.91
N SER A 715 11.46 -20.00 5.03
CA SER A 715 11.37 -20.61 3.71
C SER A 715 12.55 -20.29 2.80
N VAL A 716 13.30 -19.22 3.13
CA VAL A 716 14.55 -18.83 2.48
C VAL A 716 15.71 -19.24 3.38
N GLU A 717 16.52 -20.19 2.92
CA GLU A 717 17.62 -20.79 3.71
C GLU A 717 18.71 -19.76 4.06
N VAL A 718 19.00 -18.86 3.11
CA VAL A 718 20.03 -17.84 3.22
C VAL A 718 19.54 -16.50 2.68
N TRP A 719 19.81 -15.46 3.45
CA TRP A 719 19.68 -14.07 3.03
C TRP A 719 21.06 -13.44 2.94
N TYR A 720 21.34 -12.70 1.88
CA TYR A 720 22.59 -11.97 1.70
C TYR A 720 22.38 -10.49 1.92
N GLU A 721 23.21 -9.84 2.74
CA GLU A 721 23.21 -8.38 2.86
C GLU A 721 23.52 -7.73 1.50
N PHE A 722 22.72 -6.72 1.11
CA PHE A 722 22.67 -6.21 -0.25
C PHE A 722 24.00 -5.65 -0.75
N TRP A 723 24.75 -4.92 0.08
CA TRP A 723 25.96 -4.20 -0.33
C TRP A 723 27.21 -5.07 -0.40
N GLY A 724 27.41 -5.90 0.61
CA GLY A 724 28.63 -6.67 0.85
C GLY A 724 28.46 -8.18 0.69
N GLY A 725 27.23 -8.67 0.55
CA GLY A 725 26.94 -10.10 0.39
C GLY A 725 27.14 -10.92 1.65
N LEU A 726 27.11 -10.30 2.83
CA LEU A 726 27.22 -11.03 4.11
C LEU A 726 26.03 -12.00 4.23
N ALA A 727 26.32 -13.29 4.37
CA ALA A 727 25.30 -14.34 4.41
C ALA A 727 24.74 -14.56 5.83
N TYR A 728 23.42 -14.60 5.94
CA TYR A 728 22.66 -14.93 7.14
C TYR A 728 21.92 -16.24 6.92
N HIS A 729 22.34 -17.29 7.63
CA HIS A 729 21.73 -18.62 7.55
C HIS A 729 20.60 -18.75 8.57
N GLN A 730 19.53 -19.48 8.26
CA GLN A 730 18.45 -19.71 9.23
C GLN A 730 18.91 -20.35 10.54
N ASN A 731 19.84 -21.31 10.51
CA ASN A 731 20.46 -21.87 11.73
C ASN A 731 21.24 -20.84 12.59
N SER A 732 21.61 -19.70 12.02
CA SER A 732 22.28 -18.61 12.74
C SER A 732 21.32 -17.52 13.22
N THR A 733 20.05 -17.58 12.82
CA THR A 733 19.00 -16.68 13.30
C THR A 733 18.32 -17.26 14.53
N LYS A 734 17.75 -16.40 15.38
CA LYS A 734 16.93 -16.83 16.51
C LYS A 734 15.48 -16.86 16.06
N ASN A 735 15.00 -18.02 15.65
CA ASN A 735 13.64 -18.19 15.09
C ASN A 735 13.35 -17.29 13.87
N GLY A 736 14.32 -17.07 12.99
CA GLY A 736 14.18 -16.16 11.84
C GLY A 736 14.58 -14.71 12.14
N TRP A 737 14.71 -14.32 13.42
CA TRP A 737 15.07 -12.95 13.78
C TRP A 737 16.58 -12.73 13.84
N ILE A 738 17.01 -11.57 13.33
CA ILE A 738 18.35 -11.01 13.51
C ILE A 738 18.23 -9.62 14.12
N THR A 739 19.24 -9.20 14.89
CA THR A 739 19.35 -7.84 15.40
C THR A 739 20.64 -7.22 14.88
N ILE A 740 20.52 -6.06 14.25
CA ILE A 740 21.66 -5.33 13.68
C ILE A 740 21.79 -3.95 14.33
N ASN A 741 23.02 -3.46 14.46
CA ASN A 741 23.29 -2.08 14.83
C ASN A 741 23.14 -1.20 13.59
N ILE A 742 22.39 -0.11 13.71
CA ILE A 742 22.06 0.78 12.60
C ILE A 742 22.51 2.21 12.89
N VAL A 743 22.77 2.97 11.83
CA VAL A 743 22.92 4.43 11.90
C VAL A 743 21.85 5.12 11.06
N GLU A 744 21.73 6.44 11.23
CA GLU A 744 20.66 7.21 10.59
C GLU A 744 20.69 7.23 9.07
N THR A 745 21.89 7.18 8.50
CA THR A 745 22.14 7.28 7.06
C THR A 745 22.14 5.92 6.35
N GLU A 746 21.85 4.84 7.06
CA GLU A 746 22.01 3.47 6.56
C GLU A 746 20.77 2.98 5.82
N TRP A 747 20.95 2.59 4.55
CA TRP A 747 19.96 1.85 3.78
C TRP A 747 20.14 0.35 4.02
N ILE A 748 19.10 -0.30 4.55
CA ILE A 748 19.15 -1.68 5.03
C ILE A 748 18.39 -2.56 4.04
N GLY A 749 19.13 -3.43 3.34
CA GLY A 749 18.55 -4.35 2.38
C GLY A 749 19.20 -5.72 2.41
N TYR A 750 18.41 -6.74 2.11
CA TYR A 750 18.81 -8.14 2.02
C TYR A 750 18.29 -8.76 0.73
N ILE A 751 19.02 -9.71 0.18
CA ILE A 751 18.68 -10.42 -1.05
C ILE A 751 18.43 -11.89 -0.70
N ALA A 752 17.28 -12.41 -1.11
CA ALA A 752 16.98 -13.83 -0.99
C ALA A 752 17.94 -14.65 -1.85
N HIS A 753 18.40 -15.80 -1.35
CA HIS A 753 19.14 -16.75 -2.18
C HIS A 753 18.32 -17.22 -3.39
N GLY A 754 19.01 -17.60 -4.46
CA GLY A 754 18.38 -18.01 -5.71
C GLY A 754 17.99 -16.84 -6.62
N SER A 755 18.34 -15.59 -6.29
CA SER A 755 17.93 -14.42 -7.07
C SER A 755 19.06 -13.84 -7.93
N VAL A 756 18.74 -13.48 -9.17
CA VAL A 756 19.55 -12.60 -10.03
C VAL A 756 18.86 -11.24 -10.12
N ILE A 757 19.53 -10.18 -9.67
CA ILE A 757 19.01 -8.81 -9.67
C ILE A 757 19.75 -7.99 -10.73
N PRO A 758 19.05 -7.52 -11.78
CA PRO A 758 19.61 -6.56 -12.72
C PRO A 758 19.67 -5.18 -12.07
N THR A 759 20.85 -4.57 -12.15
CA THR A 759 21.12 -3.21 -11.65
C THR A 759 21.69 -2.35 -12.75
N ARG A 760 21.43 -1.05 -12.69
CA ARG A 760 21.87 -0.07 -13.67
C ARG A 760 22.96 0.81 -13.06
N GLU A 761 24.03 1.05 -13.81
CA GLU A 761 24.98 2.12 -13.48
C GLU A 761 24.94 3.16 -14.59
N ILE A 762 24.70 4.42 -14.20
CA ILE A 762 24.68 5.56 -15.11
C ILE A 762 26.03 6.26 -15.01
N LYS A 763 26.80 6.22 -16.10
CA LYS A 763 28.12 6.86 -16.23
C LYS A 763 27.98 8.38 -16.36
N ALA A 764 29.10 9.08 -16.22
CA ALA A 764 29.14 10.55 -16.28
C ALA A 764 28.76 11.12 -17.66
N ASP A 765 28.83 10.32 -18.71
CA ASP A 765 28.39 10.64 -20.07
C ASP A 765 26.91 10.30 -20.33
N ASN A 766 26.13 10.04 -19.27
CA ASN A 766 24.74 9.58 -19.29
C ASN A 766 24.51 8.22 -19.99
N SER A 767 25.56 7.50 -20.37
CA SER A 767 25.41 6.11 -20.81
C SER A 767 25.08 5.21 -19.62
N SER A 768 24.23 4.20 -19.84
CA SER A 768 23.93 3.22 -18.81
C SER A 768 24.46 1.84 -19.13
N VAL A 769 25.06 1.20 -18.13
CA VAL A 769 25.53 -0.19 -18.20
C VAL A 769 24.74 -1.08 -17.26
N LEU A 770 24.54 -2.33 -17.68
CA LEU A 770 23.90 -3.36 -16.88
C LEU A 770 24.94 -4.04 -16.00
N LYS A 771 24.59 -4.22 -14.72
CA LYS A 771 25.31 -5.03 -13.75
C LYS A 771 24.37 -6.05 -13.12
N LEU A 772 24.87 -7.23 -12.79
CA LEU A 772 24.06 -8.28 -12.17
C LEU A 772 24.55 -8.57 -10.75
N ILE A 773 23.62 -8.68 -9.79
CA ILE A 773 23.88 -9.30 -8.50
C ILE A 773 23.28 -10.70 -8.51
N VAL A 774 24.10 -11.73 -8.33
CA VAL A 774 23.72 -13.14 -8.35
C VAL A 774 23.85 -13.70 -6.93
N ALA A 775 22.74 -13.91 -6.25
CA ALA A 775 22.69 -14.55 -4.94
C ALA A 775 22.42 -16.05 -5.12
N LEU A 776 23.44 -16.90 -4.99
CA LEU A 776 23.30 -18.34 -5.24
C LEU A 776 22.64 -19.07 -4.06
N LYS A 777 21.82 -20.09 -4.38
CA LYS A 777 21.38 -21.09 -3.40
C LYS A 777 22.57 -21.92 -2.90
N LEU A 778 22.51 -22.39 -1.65
CA LEU A 778 23.59 -23.20 -1.06
C LEU A 778 23.74 -24.59 -1.68
N ASN A 779 22.62 -25.30 -1.83
CA ASN A 779 22.66 -26.71 -2.19
C ASN A 779 22.71 -26.92 -3.71
N GLU A 780 22.04 -26.04 -4.45
CA GLU A 780 21.92 -26.14 -5.90
C GLU A 780 22.95 -25.27 -6.64
N ASN A 781 23.57 -24.31 -5.97
CA ASN A 781 24.43 -23.28 -6.58
C ASN A 781 23.75 -22.61 -7.79
N THR A 782 22.43 -22.39 -7.72
CA THR A 782 21.61 -21.81 -8.79
C THR A 782 21.02 -20.47 -8.37
N ALA A 783 20.71 -19.62 -9.36
CA ALA A 783 19.90 -18.42 -9.19
C ALA A 783 19.15 -18.08 -10.49
N ASP A 784 17.98 -17.46 -10.37
CA ASP A 784 17.17 -17.00 -11.50
C ASP A 784 16.75 -15.53 -11.35
N GLY A 785 16.53 -14.89 -12.50
CA GLY A 785 15.98 -13.55 -12.56
C GLY A 785 15.54 -13.20 -13.97
N SER A 786 14.97 -12.02 -14.11
CA SER A 786 14.55 -11.50 -15.40
C SER A 786 14.84 -10.01 -15.50
N LEU A 787 14.95 -9.53 -16.72
CA LEU A 787 15.06 -8.12 -17.08
C LEU A 787 14.15 -7.86 -18.26
N LEU A 788 13.26 -6.89 -18.12
CA LEU A 788 12.50 -6.32 -19.23
C LEU A 788 13.24 -5.07 -19.74
N ILE A 789 13.50 -5.01 -21.04
CA ILE A 789 13.96 -3.79 -21.74
C ILE A 789 13.10 -3.62 -22.97
N GLY A 790 12.39 -2.49 -23.07
CA GLY A 790 11.35 -2.32 -24.09
C GLY A 790 10.32 -3.44 -23.99
N SER A 791 10.06 -4.14 -25.10
CA SER A 791 9.16 -5.30 -25.15
C SER A 791 9.85 -6.66 -24.91
N ASP A 792 11.18 -6.68 -24.79
CA ASP A 792 11.98 -7.90 -24.72
C ASP A 792 12.22 -8.35 -23.28
N ILE A 793 11.95 -9.63 -22.99
CA ILE A 793 12.25 -10.24 -21.70
C ILE A 793 13.54 -11.07 -21.81
N PHE A 794 14.53 -10.73 -20.99
CA PHE A 794 15.76 -11.50 -20.82
C PHE A 794 15.68 -12.30 -19.53
N ALA A 795 15.61 -13.63 -19.65
CA ALA A 795 15.63 -14.54 -18.51
C ALA A 795 17.08 -14.94 -18.19
N PHE A 796 17.50 -14.71 -16.95
CA PHE A 796 18.79 -15.12 -16.43
C PHE A 796 18.64 -16.40 -15.64
N LYS A 797 19.47 -17.39 -15.96
CA LYS A 797 19.71 -18.54 -15.07
C LYS A 797 21.20 -18.63 -14.82
N SER A 798 21.58 -18.54 -13.55
CA SER A 798 22.96 -18.61 -13.13
C SER A 798 23.21 -19.91 -12.36
N THR A 799 24.38 -20.45 -12.55
CA THR A 799 25.03 -21.43 -11.68
C THR A 799 26.35 -20.86 -11.20
N GLU A 800 27.03 -21.50 -10.25
CA GLU A 800 28.40 -21.12 -9.84
C GLU A 800 29.39 -20.94 -11.01
N LYS A 801 29.20 -21.65 -12.13
CA LYS A 801 30.14 -21.66 -13.27
C LYS A 801 29.61 -21.06 -14.57
N ARG A 802 28.29 -20.89 -14.69
CA ARG A 802 27.64 -20.54 -15.96
C ARG A 802 26.45 -19.65 -15.73
N LEU A 803 26.43 -18.49 -16.40
CA LEU A 803 25.25 -17.68 -16.60
C LEU A 803 24.71 -17.94 -18.01
N THR A 804 23.43 -18.30 -18.09
CA THR A 804 22.68 -18.39 -19.35
C THR A 804 21.66 -17.27 -19.42
N ILE A 805 21.63 -16.59 -20.56
CA ILE A 805 20.69 -15.54 -20.88
C ILE A 805 19.82 -16.05 -22.03
N GLU A 806 18.52 -16.13 -21.81
CA GLU A 806 17.54 -16.52 -22.82
C GLU A 806 16.63 -15.32 -23.11
N LYS A 807 16.60 -14.85 -24.36
CA LYS A 807 15.62 -13.86 -24.80
C LYS A 807 14.30 -14.57 -25.08
N ARG A 808 13.22 -14.06 -24.50
CA ARG A 808 11.84 -14.51 -24.73
C ARG A 808 11.06 -13.35 -25.32
N GLU A 809 10.45 -13.57 -26.48
CA GLU A 809 9.49 -12.62 -27.05
C GLU A 809 8.19 -12.69 -26.24
N LYS A 810 7.66 -11.55 -25.82
CA LYS A 810 6.33 -11.48 -25.23
C LYS A 810 5.32 -11.77 -26.35
N LEU A 811 4.51 -12.82 -26.20
CA LEU A 811 3.42 -13.15 -27.13
C LEU A 811 2.31 -12.08 -26.99
N ASP A 812 2.48 -11.01 -27.75
CA ASP A 812 1.56 -9.97 -28.24
C ASP A 812 0.48 -9.36 -27.31
N LEU A 813 0.53 -8.03 -27.19
CA LEU A 813 -0.61 -7.11 -27.35
C LEU A 813 -0.04 -5.72 -27.75
N GLN A 814 0.15 -5.55 -29.07
CA GLN A 814 0.32 -4.32 -29.85
C GLN A 814 1.51 -3.36 -29.55
N LYS A 815 2.41 -3.36 -30.55
CA LYS A 815 3.44 -2.39 -30.97
C LYS A 815 4.84 -2.41 -30.33
N ILE A 816 5.76 -2.16 -31.26
CA ILE A 816 7.22 -2.34 -31.27
C ILE A 816 7.84 -0.94 -31.42
N ILE A 817 8.99 -0.70 -30.78
CA ILE A 817 10.18 0.14 -31.13
C ILE A 817 10.82 0.48 -29.76
N SER A 818 12.11 0.32 -29.42
CA SER A 818 13.36 0.05 -30.13
C SER A 818 14.18 -1.01 -29.36
N THR A 819 15.01 -1.80 -30.06
CA THR A 819 16.00 -2.69 -29.42
C THR A 819 17.19 -1.86 -28.94
N GLU A 820 17.16 -1.39 -27.70
CA GLU A 820 18.40 -0.99 -27.02
C GLU A 820 19.20 -2.25 -26.67
N ALA A 821 20.36 -2.43 -27.31
CA ALA A 821 21.33 -3.42 -26.87
C ALA A 821 21.98 -2.91 -25.57
N PHE A 822 21.71 -3.57 -24.45
CA PHE A 822 22.39 -3.25 -23.19
C PHE A 822 23.82 -3.80 -23.19
N ILE A 823 24.73 -3.09 -22.52
CA ILE A 823 26.10 -3.56 -22.28
C ILE A 823 26.15 -4.15 -20.88
N LEU A 824 26.41 -5.45 -20.77
CA LEU A 824 26.69 -6.12 -19.50
C LEU A 824 28.15 -5.88 -19.11
N ASP A 825 28.36 -5.16 -18.02
CA ASP A 825 29.68 -4.68 -17.57
C ASP A 825 30.26 -5.52 -16.42
N GLU A 826 29.45 -5.82 -15.40
CA GLU A 826 29.90 -6.48 -14.18
C GLU A 826 28.88 -7.52 -13.65
N ILE A 827 29.38 -8.62 -13.08
CA ILE A 827 28.59 -9.63 -12.38
C ILE A 827 29.17 -9.81 -10.98
N LEU A 828 28.37 -9.51 -9.96
CA LEU A 828 28.67 -9.75 -8.55
C LEU A 828 28.00 -11.04 -8.10
N ILE A 829 28.77 -11.97 -7.51
CA ILE A 829 28.25 -13.27 -7.07
C ILE A 829 28.36 -13.37 -5.55
N TYR A 830 27.25 -13.67 -4.89
CA TYR A 830 27.17 -13.95 -3.47
C TYR A 830 26.98 -15.46 -3.25
N GLN A 831 27.89 -16.06 -2.47
CA GLN A 831 27.92 -17.50 -2.16
C GLN A 831 28.54 -17.70 -0.76
N MET A 832 28.13 -18.77 -0.05
CA MET A 832 28.82 -19.22 1.17
C MET A 832 29.98 -20.17 0.84
N GLY A 833 31.12 -19.98 1.49
CA GLY A 833 32.42 -20.47 1.03
C GLY A 833 32.60 -21.99 0.91
N THR A 834 33.30 -22.38 -0.15
CA THR A 834 34.27 -23.48 -0.16
C THR A 834 35.51 -23.06 -0.96
N ASN A 835 36.68 -22.96 -0.31
CA ASN A 835 38.04 -22.91 -0.88
C ASN A 835 38.32 -21.90 -2.04
N PRO A 836 39.19 -20.88 -1.89
CA PRO A 836 39.53 -19.94 -2.97
C PRO A 836 40.50 -20.54 -4.02
N ARG A 837 40.20 -21.75 -4.52
CA ARG A 837 40.90 -22.38 -5.66
C ARG A 837 39.97 -22.63 -6.85
N SER A 838 39.12 -21.66 -7.17
CA SER A 838 38.62 -21.44 -8.54
C SER A 838 37.62 -20.30 -8.58
N ILE A 839 38.09 -19.05 -8.67
CA ILE A 839 37.33 -18.05 -9.43
C ILE A 839 37.55 -18.43 -10.90
N GLN A 840 36.74 -19.37 -11.41
CA GLN A 840 36.77 -19.74 -12.82
C GLN A 840 35.92 -18.73 -13.59
N GLN A 841 36.49 -18.22 -14.68
CA GLN A 841 35.80 -17.39 -15.67
C GLN A 841 34.42 -17.99 -15.98
N ILE A 842 33.35 -17.23 -15.72
CA ILE A 842 32.03 -17.59 -16.22
C ILE A 842 32.06 -17.42 -17.73
N VAL A 843 32.01 -18.54 -18.45
CA VAL A 843 31.83 -18.53 -19.91
C VAL A 843 30.40 -18.09 -20.17
N CYS A 844 30.23 -16.82 -20.55
CA CYS A 844 28.95 -16.28 -20.99
C CYS A 844 28.65 -16.84 -22.39
N LEU A 845 27.85 -17.90 -22.46
CA LEU A 845 27.43 -18.49 -23.73
C LEU A 845 26.20 -17.71 -24.22
N VAL A 846 26.45 -16.55 -24.83
CA VAL A 846 25.43 -15.69 -25.44
C VAL A 846 24.96 -16.35 -26.73
N VAL A 847 23.74 -16.90 -26.76
CA VAL A 847 23.07 -17.30 -28.02
C VAL A 847 22.17 -16.16 -28.47
N ILE A 848 22.77 -15.00 -28.71
CA ILE A 848 22.16 -13.86 -29.42
C ILE A 848 23.34 -13.17 -30.14
N THR A 849 23.20 -12.95 -31.44
CA THR A 849 24.19 -12.27 -32.28
C THR A 849 24.41 -10.82 -31.81
N ALA A 850 25.30 -10.61 -30.84
CA ALA A 850 25.96 -9.33 -30.57
C ALA A 850 27.19 -9.59 -29.68
N SER A 851 28.37 -9.29 -30.21
CA SER A 851 29.65 -9.44 -29.52
C SER A 851 29.74 -8.51 -28.32
N ALA A 852 29.83 -9.06 -27.10
CA ALA A 852 30.28 -8.35 -25.92
C ALA A 852 31.53 -9.05 -25.38
N THR A 853 32.68 -8.38 -25.46
CA THR A 853 33.91 -8.78 -24.75
C THR A 853 33.75 -8.38 -23.29
N ILE A 854 33.51 -9.34 -22.41
CA ILE A 854 33.46 -9.14 -20.96
C ILE A 854 34.88 -9.36 -20.41
N GLU A 855 35.54 -8.29 -19.96
CA GLU A 855 36.71 -8.42 -19.07
C GLU A 855 36.21 -8.56 -17.64
N SER A 856 36.33 -9.77 -17.08
CA SER A 856 36.02 -10.01 -15.68
C SER A 856 37.08 -9.36 -14.80
N THR A 857 36.73 -8.34 -14.03
CA THR A 857 37.55 -7.93 -12.89
C THR A 857 37.33 -8.94 -11.75
N THR A 858 38.16 -9.97 -11.72
CA THR A 858 38.32 -10.79 -10.51
C THR A 858 38.79 -9.87 -9.39
N ARG A 859 38.06 -9.79 -8.26
CA ARG A 859 38.67 -9.29 -7.03
C ARG A 859 39.81 -10.24 -6.67
N MET A 860 41.03 -9.81 -6.97
CA MET A 860 42.24 -10.52 -6.54
C MET A 860 42.25 -10.64 -5.01
N PRO A 861 42.74 -11.74 -4.43
CA PRO A 861 43.11 -11.75 -3.02
C PRO A 861 44.02 -10.55 -2.74
N ILE A 862 43.70 -9.81 -1.68
CA ILE A 862 44.43 -8.58 -1.35
C ILE A 862 45.86 -9.00 -0.97
N SER A 863 46.84 -8.60 -1.78
CA SER A 863 48.24 -8.88 -1.48
C SER A 863 48.67 -8.14 -0.20
N ASP A 864 49.62 -8.70 0.53
CA ASP A 864 50.19 -8.05 1.71
C ASP A 864 50.77 -6.65 1.37
N GLU A 865 51.26 -6.45 0.14
CA GLU A 865 51.74 -5.16 -0.35
C GLU A 865 50.60 -4.14 -0.54
N ALA A 866 49.44 -4.57 -1.04
CA ALA A 866 48.28 -3.70 -1.16
C ALA A 866 47.74 -3.29 0.22
N ILE A 867 47.78 -4.21 1.20
CA ILE A 867 47.43 -3.88 2.59
C ILE A 867 48.41 -2.87 3.15
N GLU A 868 49.71 -3.04 2.96
CA GLU A 868 50.71 -2.08 3.45
C GLU A 868 50.59 -0.72 2.77
N ALA A 869 50.36 -0.67 1.46
CA ALA A 869 50.09 0.58 0.75
C ALA A 869 48.86 1.31 1.32
N THR A 870 47.79 0.57 1.60
CA THR A 870 46.55 1.10 2.17
C THR A 870 46.74 1.56 3.63
N LEU A 871 47.50 0.81 4.42
CA LEU A 871 47.82 1.16 5.81
C LEU A 871 48.69 2.42 5.91
N ASN A 872 49.46 2.72 4.88
CA ASN A 872 50.26 3.94 4.80
C ASN A 872 49.47 5.15 4.25
N ASP A 873 48.30 4.96 3.64
CA ASP A 873 47.40 6.05 3.25
C ASP A 873 46.57 6.54 4.44
N ARG A 874 47.11 7.53 5.15
CA ARG A 874 46.48 8.15 6.31
C ARG A 874 45.08 8.71 6.03
N ARG A 875 44.85 9.28 4.84
CA ARG A 875 43.57 9.92 4.50
C ARG A 875 42.51 8.87 4.25
N TYR A 876 42.86 7.81 3.53
CA TYR A 876 41.98 6.67 3.31
C TYR A 876 41.61 5.96 4.62
N LEU A 877 42.60 5.64 5.47
CA LEU A 877 42.38 4.98 6.75
C LEU A 877 41.45 5.77 7.68
N LEU A 878 41.68 7.08 7.83
CA LEU A 878 40.81 7.93 8.64
C LEU A 878 39.39 7.99 8.11
N ARG A 879 39.20 7.94 6.78
CA ARG A 879 37.86 7.86 6.17
C ARG A 879 37.15 6.56 6.54
N GLN A 880 37.86 5.43 6.48
CA GLN A 880 37.29 4.13 6.85
C GLN A 880 36.99 4.03 8.35
N LEU A 881 37.87 4.55 9.20
CA LEU A 881 37.66 4.59 10.66
C LEU A 881 36.47 5.49 11.03
N LYS A 882 36.35 6.67 10.40
CA LYS A 882 35.18 7.54 10.60
C LYS A 882 33.88 6.90 10.11
N CYS A 883 33.91 6.21 8.97
CA CYS A 883 32.77 5.40 8.53
C CYS A 883 32.40 4.33 9.58
N ALA A 884 33.38 3.57 10.07
CA ALA A 884 33.15 2.57 11.11
C ALA A 884 32.59 3.20 12.39
N LEU A 885 32.94 4.44 12.70
CA LEU A 885 32.41 5.18 13.86
C LEU A 885 31.06 5.89 13.60
N GLY A 886 30.53 5.81 12.38
CA GLY A 886 29.32 6.55 11.98
C GLY A 886 29.54 8.07 11.83
N GLU A 887 30.79 8.54 11.83
CA GLU A 887 31.17 9.95 11.69
C GLU A 887 31.31 10.39 10.21
N ALA A 888 31.24 9.46 9.25
CA ALA A 888 31.33 9.74 7.83
C ALA A 888 30.57 8.69 6.99
N THR A 889 30.29 9.03 5.72
CA THR A 889 29.68 8.08 4.77
C THR A 889 30.64 6.93 4.47
N CYS A 890 30.09 5.73 4.37
CA CYS A 890 30.84 4.52 4.12
C CYS A 890 30.90 4.20 2.63
N ASP A 891 32.12 3.96 2.11
CA ASP A 891 32.28 3.25 0.85
C ASP A 891 32.06 1.73 1.08
N PRO A 892 32.04 0.87 0.04
CA PRO A 892 31.82 -0.56 0.22
C PRO A 892 32.82 -1.24 1.18
N VAL A 893 34.07 -0.76 1.24
CA VAL A 893 35.09 -1.30 2.15
C VAL A 893 34.77 -0.91 3.59
N GLY A 894 34.41 0.35 3.83
CA GLY A 894 34.00 0.83 5.14
C GLY A 894 32.74 0.14 5.68
N ARG A 895 31.74 -0.13 4.84
CA ARG A 895 30.54 -0.90 5.22
C ARG A 895 30.88 -2.34 5.62
N ARG A 896 31.80 -2.97 4.88
CA ARG A 896 32.29 -4.31 5.20
C ARG A 896 33.09 -4.32 6.51
N LEU A 897 33.92 -3.31 6.73
CA LEU A 897 34.62 -3.13 8.01
C LEU A 897 33.62 -2.99 9.16
N LYS A 898 32.59 -2.16 8.98
CA LYS A 898 31.55 -1.91 9.99
C LYS A 898 30.74 -3.17 10.35
N SER A 899 30.37 -3.98 9.35
CA SER A 899 29.63 -5.23 9.56
C SER A 899 30.46 -6.35 10.18
N LEU A 900 31.75 -6.45 9.82
CA LEU A 900 32.64 -7.50 10.33
C LEU A 900 33.34 -7.12 11.65
N ALA A 901 33.52 -5.83 11.95
CA ALA A 901 34.21 -5.37 13.15
C ALA A 901 33.66 -5.97 14.47
N PRO A 902 32.34 -6.02 14.72
CA PRO A 902 31.81 -6.62 15.96
C PRO A 902 32.15 -8.11 16.08
N LEU A 903 32.11 -8.84 14.97
CA LEU A 903 32.41 -10.28 14.91
C LEU A 903 33.90 -10.53 15.21
N VAL A 904 34.77 -9.80 14.51
CA VAL A 904 36.22 -9.88 14.66
C VAL A 904 36.69 -9.48 16.07
N LEU A 905 36.15 -8.40 16.65
CA LEU A 905 36.52 -7.93 17.99
C LEU A 905 36.08 -8.89 19.11
N ARG A 906 35.03 -9.69 18.89
CA ARG A 906 34.58 -10.76 19.79
C ARG A 906 35.32 -12.09 19.58
N GLY A 907 36.41 -12.07 18.81
CA GLY A 907 37.21 -13.26 18.52
C GLY A 907 36.52 -14.29 17.61
N SER A 908 35.43 -13.90 16.94
CA SER A 908 34.61 -14.78 16.14
C SER A 908 34.57 -14.28 14.70
N CYS A 909 35.43 -14.77 13.80
CA CYS A 909 35.25 -14.52 12.36
C CYS A 909 34.69 -15.77 11.68
N PRO A 910 33.36 -15.90 11.51
CA PRO A 910 32.75 -17.11 10.97
C PRO A 910 33.07 -17.38 9.49
N GLN A 911 33.68 -16.41 8.77
CA GLN A 911 33.94 -16.50 7.33
C GLN A 911 35.40 -16.14 6.92
N CYS A 912 36.35 -16.09 7.85
CA CYS A 912 37.74 -15.77 7.51
C CYS A 912 38.57 -17.02 7.22
N THR A 913 39.37 -16.99 6.16
CA THR A 913 40.50 -17.91 5.97
C THR A 913 41.63 -17.61 6.96
N VAL A 914 42.57 -18.54 7.14
CA VAL A 914 43.74 -18.37 8.02
C VAL A 914 44.59 -17.16 7.59
N GLU A 915 44.67 -16.89 6.29
CA GLU A 915 45.42 -15.76 5.74
C GLU A 915 44.70 -14.42 6.01
N GLU A 916 43.38 -14.38 5.82
CA GLU A 916 42.56 -13.21 6.17
C GLU A 916 42.60 -12.93 7.67
N MET A 917 42.61 -13.96 8.53
CA MET A 917 42.79 -13.79 9.97
C MET A 917 44.13 -13.12 10.30
N ARG A 918 45.23 -13.53 9.65
CA ARG A 918 46.55 -12.90 9.84
C ARG A 918 46.55 -11.45 9.38
N GLN A 919 45.95 -11.17 8.22
CA GLN A 919 45.86 -9.82 7.67
C GLN A 919 44.99 -8.90 8.53
N ILE A 920 43.85 -9.40 9.02
CA ILE A 920 42.98 -8.68 9.97
C ILE A 920 43.76 -8.36 11.25
N GLN A 921 44.46 -9.33 11.84
CA GLN A 921 45.29 -9.07 13.03
C GLN A 921 46.37 -8.01 12.77
N LYS A 922 46.99 -8.03 11.58
CA LYS A 922 47.98 -7.01 11.17
C LYS A 922 47.36 -5.62 11.08
N VAL A 923 46.17 -5.50 10.49
CA VAL A 923 45.43 -4.24 10.39
C VAL A 923 44.99 -3.74 11.77
N LEU A 924 44.43 -4.62 12.62
CA LEU A 924 44.01 -4.25 13.98
C LEU A 924 45.18 -3.77 14.83
N ALA A 925 46.31 -4.49 14.79
CA ALA A 925 47.53 -4.08 15.49
C ALA A 925 48.04 -2.72 14.97
N PHE A 926 47.96 -2.48 13.66
CA PHE A 926 48.34 -1.20 13.06
C PHE A 926 47.41 -0.07 13.52
N VAL A 927 46.09 -0.28 13.50
CA VAL A 927 45.09 0.73 13.91
C VAL A 927 45.21 1.02 15.41
N GLN A 928 45.33 0.00 16.25
CA GLN A 928 45.54 0.14 17.70
C GLN A 928 46.79 0.98 18.00
N LYS A 929 47.88 0.75 17.26
CA LYS A 929 49.16 1.44 17.47
C LYS A 929 49.14 2.90 16.96
N ASN A 930 48.56 3.14 15.78
CA ASN A 930 48.68 4.43 15.08
C ASN A 930 47.46 5.35 15.24
N TYR A 931 46.29 4.82 15.61
CA TYR A 931 45.03 5.54 15.78
C TYR A 931 44.33 5.18 17.11
N PRO A 932 44.98 5.39 18.27
CA PRO A 932 44.49 4.92 19.57
C PRO A 932 43.17 5.58 20.01
N LYS A 933 42.89 6.81 19.56
CA LYS A 933 41.65 7.52 19.90
C LYS A 933 40.45 6.89 19.20
N GLU A 934 40.57 6.68 17.90
CA GLU A 934 39.56 6.03 17.06
C GLU A 934 39.38 4.57 17.48
N TRP A 935 40.48 3.86 17.78
CA TRP A 935 40.45 2.50 18.31
C TRP A 935 39.64 2.38 19.60
N ASN A 936 39.82 3.29 20.56
CA ASN A 936 39.05 3.29 21.80
C ASN A 936 37.56 3.55 21.55
N LYS A 937 37.21 4.45 20.62
CA LYS A 937 35.81 4.66 20.22
C LYS A 937 35.20 3.42 19.56
N ILE A 938 35.97 2.73 18.70
CA ILE A 938 35.56 1.48 18.05
C ILE A 938 35.31 0.40 19.12
N LEU A 939 36.19 0.26 20.11
CA LEU A 939 35.98 -0.67 21.22
C LEU A 939 34.71 -0.33 22.02
N GLN A 940 34.47 0.94 22.33
CA GLN A 940 33.23 1.35 23.01
C GLN A 940 31.97 1.05 22.19
N GLN A 941 32.05 1.17 20.87
CA GLN A 941 30.91 0.97 19.97
C GLN A 941 30.63 -0.51 19.66
N TYR A 942 31.67 -1.34 19.56
CA TYR A 942 31.58 -2.70 19.01
C TYR A 942 32.01 -3.83 19.93
N ALA A 943 32.83 -3.55 20.95
CA ALA A 943 33.32 -4.57 21.90
C ALA A 943 32.48 -4.65 23.19
N GLY A 944 31.35 -3.92 23.25
CA GLY A 944 30.34 -4.01 24.30
C GLY A 944 29.67 -5.38 24.36
#